data_AF-A0A9D5GSB1-F1
#
_entry.id   AF-A0A9D5GSB1-F1
#
_cell.length_a   1.000
_cell.length_b   1.000
_cell.length_c   1.000
_cell.angle_alpha   90.00
_cell.angle_beta   90.00
_cell.angle_gamma   90.00
#
_symmetry.space_group_name_H-M   'P 1'
#
loop_
_entity.id
_entity.type
_entity.pdbx_description
1 polymer ?
#
loop_
_entity_poly.entity_id
_entity_poly.type
_entity_poly.pdbx_seq_one_letter_code
_entity_poly.pdbx_strand_id
1 'polypeptide(L)'
;MSRVLIILVGCLAGSTVAAQDLEPDFARYIGDTGNDQGFGVAADSEGNVWATGFFHGSIDIDRDGSNDLTSKGGRDSYITKFDRNRNLLAAFTIGSSGDDQGNSIATDSDGNAWAIGYFQGSIDMDGDGTNELTSKGERDGYVIKFDSDGSLLAAFNIGGSSDDRGIGIVADSEGNVWTTGFFQGSIDMDGDGTNELTSKGDRDSYVIKFDSNGSLLKALTIGGSGDDRGIAIAAEGNGNVWVTGRFQESIDIDGDGTNDLTGKGGNDVFQGSIDMDGDGSNELTSNGGSDSYVAKFGSNGDLRFAFNIGSSDNDGGSGITVDSHGHAWAVGHFKGGIDLDGDGSNELTAPVSVPSLGTNVDGYVVRFGSNGDLRFALSVGEITIDNVINTNSRVNDIVTDSTGETWWITGSFGWFLRFKVPGDAERILVTDNSFKNSNNSYVVKFSNAAPTDIDLSSSNIDENVTANTAVGTFTTTDPDTGDTFTYELADGTGDTDNAAFTIAGDALQINSSPDYETKSRYDIRVQTTDAGGNSYSENLTININDVNEAPTDIELDNKSINENVAANTAVGTFTTTDPDTGDTFTYELAVGTGDADNAAFTISGAELQINSSPDFETKSRYDIRVQTTDAGRESYLESFTVTVTNVNEAPTLTVDVTNVSLADGTSSGTAVVTVTGADEDVGDASNLIYSIVSGDANSDFAIDSGTGVITVAKALSRMRTAMYTLEVQAADAGGKTGTIEITVRVNAPGNTDPTVTAGQTFSVAENSTSGTAVGTVAGTDADTGDNLTYRITGGNAGNVFSLAGSGEITTAGTLNHEGTGSYTLTVRVSDGNGGTGTGEVTINITDVNEAPAFAMRTYSQNVAENTAANTAVVTVSATDEDDTDTPTYEITSGNTGDVFAIDVRSGQITIAAGKSLDHEGTGSYTLTVTAADDADTPLTAEATVTLTVTDVNEAPAFANAAYMQNVAENIAVDAVVVTVSATDEDDTDTPTYEITSGNTNNDFKINANTGVIAVAKALTGKVGNRYTLTVTARDDADTPLTAEATVNITVTDVNDNDPVITSDNAKSVAENTTTVLTVTATDADANTTLTYSVSGGADEDSFSIDDRSGALTFNTPPDFEAPSSNAGNNTYVVQVTANDGTRDSSPQTITVTVTDANDINPMITSNNTKNMVEGTTTVLTVTATDSDANTNTTLTYRISGGSDRSKFSIDDINSALTFRSAPDYEATGSAAGNNTKVLNFFITTFLIP
;
A
#
# COMPACT_ATOMS: atom_id res chain seq x y z
N MET A 1 9.05 3.93 -11.35
CA MET A 1 10.03 3.16 -10.57
C MET A 1 9.44 1.78 -10.35
N SER A 2 9.89 0.76 -11.08
CA SER A 2 9.40 -0.62 -10.88
C SER A 2 10.20 -1.28 -9.75
N ARG A 3 9.53 -1.61 -8.64
CA ARG A 3 10.10 -2.33 -7.50
C ARG A 3 9.88 -3.83 -7.74
N VAL A 4 10.97 -4.61 -7.71
CA VAL A 4 10.96 -6.06 -7.91
C VAL A 4 10.65 -6.74 -6.57
N LEU A 5 9.58 -7.54 -6.53
CA LEU A 5 9.21 -8.41 -5.42
C LEU A 5 10.07 -9.68 -5.47
N ILE A 6 10.79 -10.01 -4.38
CA ILE A 6 11.58 -11.24 -4.25
C ILE A 6 10.95 -12.09 -3.13
N ILE A 7 10.43 -13.27 -3.47
CA ILE A 7 9.98 -14.28 -2.51
C ILE A 7 11.17 -15.15 -2.11
N LEU A 8 11.50 -15.19 -0.81
CA LEU A 8 12.63 -15.95 -0.26
C LEU A 8 12.14 -17.29 0.32
N VAL A 9 12.54 -18.42 -0.27
CA VAL A 9 12.23 -19.77 0.23
C VAL A 9 13.34 -20.23 1.18
N GLY A 10 13.03 -20.32 2.48
CA GLY A 10 13.99 -20.70 3.51
C GLY A 10 14.12 -22.21 3.73
N CYS A 11 15.31 -22.77 3.45
CA CYS A 11 15.79 -23.98 4.10
C CYS A 11 16.80 -23.58 5.19
N LEU A 12 16.49 -23.87 6.46
CA LEU A 12 17.32 -23.47 7.61
C LEU A 12 18.71 -24.13 7.59
N ALA A 13 19.75 -23.31 7.48
CA ALA A 13 21.04 -23.55 8.13
C ALA A 13 21.64 -22.21 8.56
N GLY A 14 21.79 -22.03 9.88
CA GLY A 14 22.14 -20.74 10.48
C GLY A 14 23.60 -20.32 10.29
N SER A 15 23.78 -19.06 9.88
CA SER A 15 24.84 -18.16 10.33
C SER A 15 24.51 -16.73 9.89
N THR A 16 24.34 -15.83 10.86
CA THR A 16 23.99 -14.42 10.67
C THR A 16 25.16 -13.60 10.15
N VAL A 17 25.00 -13.00 8.97
CA VAL A 17 25.76 -11.83 8.51
C VAL A 17 24.72 -10.77 8.19
N ALA A 18 24.78 -9.62 8.88
CA ALA A 18 23.86 -8.51 8.69
C ALA A 18 24.12 -7.85 7.32
N ALA A 19 23.30 -8.20 6.34
CA ALA A 19 23.03 -7.36 5.18
C ALA A 19 22.06 -6.25 5.62
N GLN A 20 22.06 -5.13 4.90
CA GLN A 20 21.06 -4.06 5.05
C GLN A 20 19.67 -4.71 5.01
N ASP A 21 18.87 -4.53 6.06
CA ASP A 21 17.51 -5.07 6.16
C ASP A 21 16.68 -4.53 4.99
N LEU A 22 16.52 -5.34 3.95
CA LEU A 22 15.36 -5.29 3.09
C LEU A 22 14.25 -5.97 3.89
N GLU A 23 13.50 -5.19 4.66
CA GLU A 23 12.21 -5.68 5.16
C GLU A 23 11.30 -5.83 3.94
N PRO A 24 10.75 -7.02 3.67
CA PRO A 24 9.72 -7.15 2.66
C PRO A 24 8.50 -6.35 3.12
N ASP A 25 8.04 -5.38 2.31
CA ASP A 25 6.79 -4.62 2.56
C ASP A 25 5.56 -5.54 2.76
N PHE A 26 5.66 -6.81 2.31
CA PHE A 26 4.67 -7.86 2.49
C PHE A 26 5.27 -9.25 2.27
N ALA A 27 4.98 -10.21 3.15
CA ALA A 27 5.27 -11.62 2.96
C ALA A 27 4.16 -12.48 3.61
N ARG A 28 3.40 -13.22 2.80
CA ARG A 28 2.32 -14.10 3.28
C ARG A 28 2.75 -15.57 3.13
N TYR A 29 2.49 -16.36 4.16
CA TYR A 29 2.64 -17.81 4.08
C TYR A 29 1.31 -18.39 3.60
N ILE A 30 1.34 -18.97 2.41
CA ILE A 30 0.20 -19.63 1.75
C ILE A 30 0.56 -21.12 1.69
N GLY A 31 -0.14 -21.94 2.47
CA GLY A 31 0.06 -23.39 2.55
C GLY A 31 -0.39 -23.99 3.88
N ASP A 32 -0.51 -25.31 3.94
CA ASP A 32 -0.77 -26.06 5.18
C ASP A 32 0.43 -27.03 5.45
N THR A 33 0.19 -28.14 6.13
CA THR A 33 1.12 -29.25 6.32
C THR A 33 1.36 -30.07 5.04
N GLY A 34 0.66 -29.74 3.96
CA GLY A 34 0.81 -30.30 2.62
C GLY A 34 2.06 -29.82 1.89
N ASN A 35 2.26 -30.31 0.67
CA ASN A 35 3.27 -29.76 -0.24
C ASN A 35 2.56 -28.73 -1.13
N ASP A 36 2.84 -27.46 -0.90
CA ASP A 36 2.21 -26.34 -1.59
C ASP A 36 3.30 -25.49 -2.26
N GLN A 37 3.11 -25.10 -3.51
CA GLN A 37 4.13 -24.38 -4.30
C GLN A 37 3.48 -23.36 -5.23
N GLY A 38 3.98 -22.12 -5.20
CA GLY A 38 3.68 -21.10 -6.21
C GLY A 38 4.63 -21.22 -7.41
N PHE A 39 4.10 -21.05 -8.61
CA PHE A 39 4.85 -21.16 -9.87
C PHE A 39 4.78 -19.92 -10.75
N GLY A 40 3.66 -19.19 -10.75
CA GLY A 40 3.47 -18.00 -11.58
C GLY A 40 2.94 -16.82 -10.77
N VAL A 41 3.38 -15.62 -11.14
CA VAL A 41 2.84 -14.35 -10.64
C VAL A 41 2.80 -13.32 -11.77
N ALA A 42 1.71 -12.57 -11.85
CA ALA A 42 1.53 -11.47 -12.79
C ALA A 42 0.85 -10.30 -12.08
N ALA A 43 1.06 -9.08 -12.57
CA ALA A 43 0.36 -7.89 -12.05
C ALA A 43 -0.39 -7.23 -13.20
N ASP A 44 -1.64 -6.81 -12.96
CA ASP A 44 -2.38 -6.01 -13.92
C ASP A 44 -1.96 -4.52 -13.85
N SER A 45 -2.52 -3.71 -14.75
CA SER A 45 -2.24 -2.28 -14.87
C SER A 45 -2.68 -1.47 -13.63
N GLU A 46 -3.67 -1.95 -12.88
CA GLU A 46 -4.15 -1.36 -11.63
C GLU A 46 -3.22 -1.68 -10.43
N GLY A 47 -2.36 -2.69 -10.60
CA GLY A 47 -1.42 -3.15 -9.59
C GLY A 47 -1.97 -4.27 -8.71
N ASN A 48 -3.06 -4.93 -9.11
CA ASN A 48 -3.51 -6.16 -8.49
C ASN A 48 -2.55 -7.29 -8.90
N VAL A 49 -2.31 -8.24 -7.99
CA VAL A 49 -1.37 -9.34 -8.16
C VAL A 49 -2.13 -10.65 -8.30
N TRP A 50 -1.94 -11.31 -9.44
CA TRP A 50 -2.42 -12.64 -9.73
C TRP A 50 -1.32 -13.65 -9.49
N ALA A 51 -1.63 -14.78 -8.84
CA ALA A 51 -0.67 -15.85 -8.61
C ALA A 51 -1.29 -17.22 -8.86
N THR A 52 -0.47 -18.17 -9.29
CA THR A 52 -0.88 -19.55 -9.52
C THR A 52 0.17 -20.55 -9.05
N GLY A 53 -0.26 -21.77 -8.78
CA GLY A 53 0.60 -22.86 -8.30
C GLY A 53 -0.18 -24.15 -8.08
N PHE A 54 0.25 -24.97 -7.13
CA PHE A 54 -0.56 -26.06 -6.59
C PHE A 54 -0.54 -26.13 -5.08
N PHE A 55 -1.56 -26.74 -4.51
CA PHE A 55 -1.69 -27.01 -3.09
C PHE A 55 -2.28 -28.40 -2.83
N HIS A 56 -2.21 -28.87 -1.59
CA HIS A 56 -2.81 -30.14 -1.17
C HIS A 56 -3.54 -29.99 0.17
N GLY A 57 -4.76 -30.51 0.24
CA GLY A 57 -5.60 -30.39 1.43
C GLY A 57 -6.39 -29.10 1.41
N SER A 58 -6.56 -28.47 2.57
CA SER A 58 -7.25 -27.18 2.66
C SER A 58 -6.25 -26.10 3.01
N ILE A 59 -6.30 -24.98 2.29
CA ILE A 59 -5.45 -23.82 2.55
C ILE A 59 -6.31 -22.62 2.88
N ASP A 60 -5.81 -21.87 3.86
CA ASP A 60 -6.30 -20.57 4.31
C ASP A 60 -5.29 -19.54 3.77
N ILE A 61 -5.68 -18.85 2.71
CA ILE A 61 -4.87 -17.89 1.97
C ILE A 61 -4.87 -16.55 2.69
N ASP A 62 -6.02 -16.10 3.19
CA ASP A 62 -6.16 -14.78 3.81
C ASP A 62 -5.96 -14.76 5.34
N ARG A 63 -5.91 -15.92 5.99
CA ARG A 63 -5.71 -16.13 7.43
C ARG A 63 -6.85 -15.62 8.30
N ASP A 64 -8.06 -15.54 7.77
CA ASP A 64 -9.27 -15.25 8.55
C ASP A 64 -9.68 -16.44 9.46
N GLY A 65 -9.00 -17.59 9.34
CA GLY A 65 -9.25 -18.80 10.11
C GLY A 65 -10.27 -19.75 9.46
N SER A 66 -10.75 -19.43 8.26
CA SER A 66 -11.53 -20.27 7.37
C SER A 66 -10.65 -20.78 6.22
N ASN A 67 -11.00 -21.93 5.65
CA ASN A 67 -10.23 -22.46 4.52
C ASN A 67 -10.81 -21.87 3.23
N ASP A 68 -10.05 -20.99 2.57
CA ASP A 68 -10.41 -20.42 1.26
C ASP A 68 -10.52 -21.48 0.18
N LEU A 69 -9.56 -22.41 0.12
CA LEU A 69 -9.48 -23.44 -0.91
C LEU A 69 -9.37 -24.84 -0.31
N THR A 70 -9.98 -25.82 -0.96
CA THR A 70 -9.89 -27.23 -0.58
C THR A 70 -9.71 -28.10 -1.81
N SER A 71 -8.67 -28.95 -1.79
CA SER A 71 -8.33 -29.85 -2.87
C SER A 71 -9.43 -30.92 -3.06
N LYS A 72 -9.85 -31.15 -4.30
CA LYS A 72 -10.84 -32.12 -4.76
C LYS A 72 -10.26 -33.55 -4.87
N GLY A 73 -8.96 -33.74 -4.60
CA GLY A 73 -8.34 -35.05 -4.50
C GLY A 73 -6.85 -35.03 -4.22
N GLY A 74 -6.03 -35.09 -5.29
CA GLY A 74 -4.58 -35.04 -5.21
C GLY A 74 -4.09 -33.63 -4.89
N ARG A 75 -3.01 -33.21 -5.54
CA ARG A 75 -2.66 -31.78 -5.57
C ARG A 75 -3.54 -31.08 -6.61
N ASP A 76 -4.02 -29.91 -6.28
CA ASP A 76 -4.86 -29.12 -7.19
C ASP A 76 -4.24 -27.77 -7.47
N SER A 77 -4.53 -27.23 -8.64
CA SER A 77 -4.08 -25.91 -9.04
C SER A 77 -4.86 -24.84 -8.29
N TYR A 78 -4.20 -23.74 -7.95
CA TYR A 78 -4.87 -22.56 -7.43
C TYR A 78 -4.61 -21.34 -8.31
N ILE A 79 -5.55 -20.41 -8.28
CA ILE A 79 -5.36 -19.03 -8.75
C ILE A 79 -5.84 -18.10 -7.66
N THR A 80 -5.05 -17.09 -7.35
CA THR A 80 -5.40 -16.06 -6.36
C THR A 80 -5.18 -14.68 -6.95
N LYS A 81 -6.09 -13.75 -6.65
CA LYS A 81 -5.97 -12.33 -6.98
C LYS A 81 -5.90 -11.52 -5.69
N PHE A 82 -4.91 -10.64 -5.58
CA PHE A 82 -4.79 -9.68 -4.49
C PHE A 82 -4.86 -8.25 -5.03
N ASP A 83 -5.51 -7.34 -4.32
CA ASP A 83 -5.44 -5.91 -4.67
C ASP A 83 -4.06 -5.30 -4.33
N ARG A 84 -3.85 -4.05 -4.74
CA ARG A 84 -2.63 -3.29 -4.42
C ARG A 84 -2.39 -3.12 -2.90
N ASN A 85 -3.45 -3.21 -2.10
CA ASN A 85 -3.43 -3.09 -0.64
C ASN A 85 -3.23 -4.44 0.06
N ARG A 86 -3.11 -5.55 -0.70
CA ARG A 86 -2.82 -6.93 -0.28
C ARG A 86 -4.04 -7.70 0.22
N ASN A 87 -5.25 -7.23 -0.05
CA ASN A 87 -6.49 -7.95 0.24
C ASN A 87 -6.73 -9.05 -0.79
N LEU A 88 -7.19 -10.23 -0.35
CA LEU A 88 -7.60 -11.30 -1.26
C LEU A 88 -8.90 -10.89 -1.94
N LEU A 89 -8.87 -10.69 -3.25
CA LEU A 89 -10.05 -10.36 -4.06
C LEU A 89 -10.75 -11.62 -4.54
N ALA A 90 -9.98 -12.64 -4.92
CA ALA A 90 -10.51 -13.89 -5.42
C ALA A 90 -9.53 -15.05 -5.21
N ALA A 91 -10.06 -16.26 -5.00
CA ALA A 91 -9.29 -17.50 -4.94
C ALA A 91 -10.09 -18.62 -5.61
N PHE A 92 -9.45 -19.34 -6.53
CA PHE A 92 -10.06 -20.40 -7.33
C PHE A 92 -9.28 -21.69 -7.16
N THR A 93 -9.99 -22.80 -6.94
CA THR A 93 -9.42 -24.15 -6.99
C THR A 93 -9.71 -24.75 -8.36
N ILE A 94 -8.67 -25.02 -9.14
CA ILE A 94 -8.77 -25.73 -10.41
C ILE A 94 -8.24 -27.13 -10.18
N GLY A 95 -9.17 -28.06 -9.97
CA GLY A 95 -8.83 -29.37 -9.44
C GLY A 95 -9.81 -30.45 -9.82
N SER A 96 -9.29 -31.67 -9.88
CA SER A 96 -10.00 -32.89 -10.16
C SER A 96 -9.78 -33.88 -9.00
N SER A 97 -10.15 -35.15 -9.21
CA SER A 97 -9.71 -36.19 -8.27
C SER A 97 -8.23 -36.59 -8.42
N GLY A 98 -7.55 -36.12 -9.47
CA GLY A 98 -6.16 -36.43 -9.84
C GLY A 98 -5.16 -35.38 -9.36
N ASP A 99 -4.01 -35.28 -10.05
CA ASP A 99 -3.04 -34.21 -9.83
C ASP A 99 -3.16 -33.13 -10.90
N ASP A 100 -3.45 -31.91 -10.46
CA ASP A 100 -3.64 -30.70 -11.26
C ASP A 100 -2.66 -29.61 -10.79
N GLN A 101 -2.15 -28.78 -11.71
CA GLN A 101 -1.10 -27.81 -11.38
C GLN A 101 -1.10 -26.62 -12.33
N GLY A 102 -1.13 -25.42 -11.76
CA GLY A 102 -0.85 -24.15 -12.44
C GLY A 102 0.66 -23.94 -12.55
N ASN A 103 1.13 -23.54 -13.74
CA ASN A 103 2.56 -23.39 -14.04
C ASN A 103 2.96 -21.95 -14.35
N SER A 104 2.10 -21.17 -15.00
CA SER A 104 2.37 -19.77 -15.27
C SER A 104 1.07 -18.99 -15.41
N ILE A 105 1.15 -17.67 -15.22
CA ILE A 105 0.04 -16.73 -15.34
C ILE A 105 0.57 -15.43 -15.95
N ALA A 106 -0.23 -14.80 -16.80
CA ALA A 106 0.07 -13.52 -17.44
C ALA A 106 -1.20 -12.65 -17.43
N THR A 107 -1.03 -11.33 -17.45
CA THR A 107 -2.13 -10.37 -17.57
C THR A 107 -2.05 -9.69 -18.94
N ASP A 108 -3.20 -9.47 -19.57
CA ASP A 108 -3.29 -8.62 -20.77
C ASP A 108 -3.49 -7.14 -20.40
N SER A 109 -3.51 -6.26 -21.40
CA SER A 109 -3.64 -4.80 -21.21
C SER A 109 -4.95 -4.40 -20.53
N ASP A 110 -5.99 -5.23 -20.64
CA ASP A 110 -7.32 -4.98 -20.10
C ASP A 110 -7.44 -5.49 -18.66
N GLY A 111 -6.37 -6.06 -18.09
CA GLY A 111 -6.32 -6.61 -16.74
C GLY A 111 -6.86 -8.03 -16.63
N ASN A 112 -7.23 -8.69 -17.73
CA ASN A 112 -7.66 -10.09 -17.71
C ASN A 112 -6.47 -10.99 -17.38
N ALA A 113 -6.71 -12.03 -16.58
CA ALA A 113 -5.69 -12.99 -16.21
C ALA A 113 -5.77 -14.26 -17.05
N TRP A 114 -4.65 -14.64 -17.66
CA TRP A 114 -4.49 -15.86 -18.43
C TRP A 114 -3.57 -16.82 -17.71
N ALA A 115 -4.08 -17.97 -17.29
CA ALA A 115 -3.31 -18.99 -16.60
C ALA A 115 -3.14 -20.25 -17.44
N ILE A 116 -2.00 -20.91 -17.27
CA ILE A 116 -1.66 -22.15 -17.95
C ILE A 116 -1.19 -23.21 -16.96
N GLY A 117 -1.56 -24.46 -17.22
CA GLY A 117 -1.17 -25.58 -16.38
C GLY A 117 -1.41 -26.94 -17.03
N TYR A 118 -1.55 -27.97 -16.20
CA TYR A 118 -2.06 -29.26 -16.62
C TYR A 118 -3.04 -29.83 -15.60
N PHE A 119 -3.90 -30.71 -16.07
CA PHE A 119 -4.95 -31.33 -15.26
C PHE A 119 -5.19 -32.80 -15.65
N GLN A 120 -5.92 -33.52 -14.79
CA GLN A 120 -6.39 -34.91 -15.00
C GLN A 120 -7.91 -34.97 -14.89
N GLY A 121 -8.53 -35.94 -15.56
CA GLY A 121 -9.98 -36.14 -15.45
C GLY A 121 -10.78 -34.91 -15.91
N SER A 122 -11.82 -34.55 -15.16
CA SER A 122 -12.64 -33.37 -15.45
C SER A 122 -12.38 -32.31 -14.39
N ILE A 123 -12.22 -31.07 -14.83
CA ILE A 123 -12.06 -29.90 -13.97
C ILE A 123 -13.25 -28.96 -14.15
N ASP A 124 -13.61 -28.36 -13.02
CA ASP A 124 -14.64 -27.36 -12.82
C ASP A 124 -13.91 -26.13 -12.27
N MET A 125 -13.87 -25.07 -13.07
CA MET A 125 -12.97 -23.93 -12.95
C MET A 125 -13.59 -22.73 -12.26
N ASP A 126 -14.92 -22.59 -12.31
CA ASP A 126 -15.67 -21.49 -11.68
C ASP A 126 -16.53 -21.95 -10.48
N GLY A 127 -16.62 -23.26 -10.25
CA GLY A 127 -17.32 -23.84 -9.10
C GLY A 127 -18.84 -23.92 -9.28
N ASP A 128 -19.37 -23.72 -10.50
CA ASP A 128 -20.80 -23.79 -10.79
C ASP A 128 -21.35 -25.24 -10.78
N GLY A 129 -20.45 -26.23 -10.72
CA GLY A 129 -20.77 -27.65 -10.67
C GLY A 129 -20.97 -28.30 -12.04
N THR A 130 -20.74 -27.57 -13.13
CA THR A 130 -20.51 -28.08 -14.47
C THR A 130 -19.00 -28.25 -14.70
N ASN A 131 -18.62 -29.06 -15.70
CA ASN A 131 -17.21 -29.26 -16.01
C ASN A 131 -16.91 -28.52 -17.31
N GLU A 132 -15.99 -27.55 -17.30
CA GLU A 132 -15.60 -26.79 -18.48
C GLU A 132 -14.71 -27.66 -19.37
N LEU A 133 -13.73 -28.34 -18.77
CA LEU A 133 -12.77 -29.19 -19.49
C LEU A 133 -12.75 -30.63 -18.97
N THR A 134 -12.50 -31.56 -19.89
CA THR A 134 -12.23 -32.96 -19.59
C THR A 134 -11.01 -33.43 -20.38
N SER A 135 -10.03 -34.01 -19.68
CA SER A 135 -8.80 -34.55 -20.25
C SER A 135 -9.13 -35.74 -21.14
N LYS A 136 -8.54 -35.73 -22.34
CA LYS A 136 -8.64 -36.76 -23.38
C LYS A 136 -7.61 -37.89 -23.13
N GLY A 137 -6.62 -37.67 -22.27
CA GLY A 137 -5.47 -38.55 -22.01
C GLY A 137 -5.19 -38.84 -20.53
N GLU A 138 -3.90 -38.96 -20.18
CA GLU A 138 -3.48 -39.11 -18.77
C GLU A 138 -3.42 -37.77 -18.05
N ARG A 139 -2.82 -36.77 -18.70
CA ARG A 139 -2.76 -35.37 -18.28
C ARG A 139 -2.84 -34.52 -19.52
N ASP A 140 -3.66 -33.48 -19.48
CA ASP A 140 -3.77 -32.52 -20.56
C ASP A 140 -3.40 -31.12 -20.05
N GLY A 141 -2.88 -30.28 -20.94
CA GLY A 141 -2.68 -28.87 -20.65
C GLY A 141 -4.00 -28.12 -20.62
N TYR A 142 -4.08 -27.07 -19.83
CA TYR A 142 -5.19 -26.11 -19.90
C TYR A 142 -4.67 -24.70 -20.10
N VAL A 143 -5.44 -23.87 -20.79
CA VAL A 143 -5.32 -22.40 -20.78
C VAL A 143 -6.67 -21.85 -20.36
N ILE A 144 -6.67 -20.90 -19.43
CA ILE A 144 -7.89 -20.29 -18.92
C ILE A 144 -7.74 -18.78 -18.87
N LYS A 145 -8.85 -18.09 -19.10
CA LYS A 145 -8.96 -16.64 -19.07
C LYS A 145 -10.00 -16.23 -18.03
N PHE A 146 -9.60 -15.35 -17.11
CA PHE A 146 -10.49 -14.63 -16.22
C PHE A 146 -10.56 -13.17 -16.64
N ASP A 147 -11.72 -12.53 -16.48
CA ASP A 147 -11.81 -11.08 -16.61
C ASP A 147 -11.03 -10.37 -15.49
N SER A 148 -10.94 -9.05 -15.58
CA SER A 148 -10.30 -8.24 -14.54
C SER A 148 -10.95 -8.40 -13.17
N ASP A 149 -12.25 -8.73 -13.06
CA ASP A 149 -12.95 -8.90 -11.78
C ASP A 149 -12.81 -10.32 -11.19
N GLY A 150 -12.35 -11.29 -11.97
CA GLY A 150 -12.18 -12.69 -11.56
C GLY A 150 -13.25 -13.65 -12.08
N SER A 151 -14.15 -13.23 -12.96
CA SER A 151 -15.11 -14.15 -13.61
C SER A 151 -14.42 -14.93 -14.72
N LEU A 152 -14.76 -16.21 -14.88
CA LEU A 152 -14.23 -17.05 -15.96
C LEU A 152 -14.79 -16.57 -17.31
N LEU A 153 -13.91 -16.21 -18.25
CA LEU A 153 -14.29 -15.82 -19.61
C LEU A 153 -14.17 -16.98 -20.61
N ALA A 154 -13.10 -17.78 -20.49
CA ALA A 154 -12.86 -18.87 -21.41
C ALA A 154 -11.91 -19.94 -20.85
N ALA A 155 -12.02 -21.16 -21.39
CA ALA A 155 -11.20 -22.30 -21.04
C ALA A 155 -10.88 -23.16 -22.27
N PHE A 156 -9.62 -23.56 -22.42
CA PHE A 156 -9.11 -24.30 -23.57
C PHE A 156 -8.35 -25.54 -23.11
N ASN A 157 -8.64 -26.68 -23.73
CA ASN A 157 -7.89 -27.91 -23.51
C ASN A 157 -6.74 -28.01 -24.54
N ILE A 158 -5.50 -28.12 -24.06
CA ILE A 158 -4.32 -28.46 -24.85
C ILE A 158 -3.96 -29.93 -24.57
N GLY A 159 -4.61 -30.84 -25.27
CA GLY A 159 -4.52 -32.26 -24.93
C GLY A 159 -4.91 -33.23 -26.03
N GLY A 160 -4.25 -34.39 -26.00
CA GLY A 160 -4.50 -35.56 -26.84
C GLY A 160 -4.70 -36.80 -25.97
N SER A 161 -4.40 -37.99 -26.51
CA SER A 161 -4.56 -39.23 -25.75
C SER A 161 -3.41 -39.54 -24.77
N SER A 162 -2.44 -38.65 -24.61
CA SER A 162 -1.16 -38.91 -23.92
C SER A 162 -0.93 -37.94 -22.75
N ASP A 163 0.34 -37.66 -22.40
CA ASP A 163 0.73 -36.69 -21.35
C ASP A 163 1.15 -35.39 -22.02
N ASP A 164 0.27 -34.40 -21.94
CA ASP A 164 0.40 -33.07 -22.54
C ASP A 164 0.32 -32.01 -21.44
N ARG A 165 1.15 -30.98 -21.51
CA ARG A 165 1.24 -29.97 -20.44
C ARG A 165 1.53 -28.58 -20.97
N GLY A 166 0.80 -27.60 -20.45
CA GLY A 166 1.15 -26.20 -20.56
C GLY A 166 2.07 -25.75 -19.43
N ILE A 167 3.12 -25.00 -19.77
CA ILE A 167 4.18 -24.60 -18.84
C ILE A 167 4.32 -23.08 -18.78
N GLY A 168 4.48 -22.42 -19.94
CA GLY A 168 4.70 -20.97 -20.02
C GLY A 168 3.59 -20.26 -20.77
N ILE A 169 3.24 -19.05 -20.32
CA ILE A 169 2.29 -18.16 -20.98
C ILE A 169 2.80 -16.71 -20.90
N VAL A 170 2.54 -15.92 -21.93
CA VAL A 170 2.82 -14.47 -21.98
C VAL A 170 1.79 -13.77 -22.86
N ALA A 171 1.38 -12.56 -22.48
CA ALA A 171 0.53 -11.70 -23.31
C ALA A 171 1.39 -10.73 -24.14
N ASP A 172 0.98 -10.47 -25.38
CA ASP A 172 1.53 -9.39 -26.19
C ASP A 172 0.74 -8.08 -25.99
N SER A 173 1.26 -6.96 -26.52
CA SER A 173 0.66 -5.63 -26.36
C SER A 173 -0.70 -5.45 -27.02
N GLU A 174 -1.14 -6.41 -27.83
CA GLU A 174 -2.45 -6.43 -28.50
C GLU A 174 -3.46 -7.31 -27.73
N GLY A 175 -3.07 -7.85 -26.58
CA GLY A 175 -3.89 -8.73 -25.75
C GLY A 175 -3.96 -10.18 -26.24
N ASN A 176 -3.19 -10.57 -27.27
CA ASN A 176 -3.08 -11.98 -27.66
C ASN A 176 -2.18 -12.71 -26.65
N VAL A 177 -2.41 -14.00 -26.46
CA VAL A 177 -1.58 -14.81 -25.57
C VAL A 177 -0.81 -15.90 -26.31
N TRP A 178 0.43 -16.07 -25.87
CA TRP A 178 1.37 -17.03 -26.39
C TRP A 178 1.71 -18.06 -25.33
N THR A 179 1.60 -19.33 -25.68
CA THR A 179 1.82 -20.43 -24.75
C THR A 179 2.87 -21.39 -25.24
N THR A 180 3.58 -22.01 -24.31
CA THR A 180 4.52 -23.10 -24.58
C THR A 180 4.40 -24.20 -23.54
N GLY A 181 4.85 -25.39 -23.93
CA GLY A 181 4.79 -26.58 -23.10
C GLY A 181 5.34 -27.77 -23.86
N PHE A 182 4.84 -28.97 -23.55
CA PHE A 182 5.18 -30.17 -24.31
C PHE A 182 3.97 -31.08 -24.47
N PHE A 183 3.99 -31.88 -25.53
CA PHE A 183 2.92 -32.81 -25.86
C PHE A 183 3.46 -34.12 -26.43
N GLN A 184 2.66 -35.18 -26.39
CA GLN A 184 3.00 -36.50 -26.92
C GLN A 184 1.91 -37.04 -27.85
N GLY A 185 2.29 -37.41 -29.07
CA GLY A 185 1.34 -37.88 -30.08
C GLY A 185 0.69 -36.72 -30.81
N SER A 186 -0.63 -36.76 -31.01
CA SER A 186 -1.36 -35.70 -31.71
C SER A 186 -2.31 -34.99 -30.75
N ILE A 187 -2.38 -33.68 -30.85
CA ILE A 187 -3.28 -32.83 -30.07
C ILE A 187 -4.25 -32.09 -31.00
N ASP A 188 -5.47 -31.90 -30.51
CA ASP A 188 -6.59 -31.19 -31.13
C ASP A 188 -7.08 -30.12 -30.14
N MET A 189 -6.85 -28.86 -30.47
CA MET A 189 -6.97 -27.69 -29.60
C MET A 189 -8.21 -26.84 -29.87
N ASP A 190 -8.81 -26.92 -31.06
CA ASP A 190 -10.04 -26.17 -31.39
C ASP A 190 -11.29 -27.07 -31.46
N GLY A 191 -11.13 -28.39 -31.32
CA GLY A 191 -12.23 -29.36 -31.26
C GLY A 191 -12.90 -29.62 -32.60
N ASP A 192 -12.30 -29.20 -33.72
CA ASP A 192 -12.82 -29.43 -35.06
C ASP A 192 -12.67 -30.89 -35.52
N GLY A 193 -11.92 -31.70 -34.74
CA GLY A 193 -11.66 -33.11 -34.98
C GLY A 193 -10.52 -33.37 -35.96
N THR A 194 -9.76 -32.35 -36.33
CA THR A 194 -8.45 -32.43 -36.97
C THR A 194 -7.35 -32.22 -35.93
N ASN A 195 -6.12 -32.64 -36.25
CA ASN A 195 -4.99 -32.46 -35.33
C ASN A 195 -4.20 -31.25 -35.81
N GLU A 196 -4.00 -30.24 -34.97
CA GLU A 196 -3.18 -29.08 -35.33
C GLU A 196 -1.69 -29.43 -35.23
N LEU A 197 -1.30 -30.20 -34.21
CA LEU A 197 0.08 -30.60 -33.98
C LEU A 197 0.24 -32.11 -33.84
N THR A 198 1.40 -32.63 -34.24
CA THR A 198 1.77 -34.05 -34.09
C THR A 198 3.25 -34.15 -33.78
N SER A 199 3.58 -34.84 -32.69
CA SER A 199 4.95 -35.05 -32.23
C SER A 199 5.72 -35.90 -33.26
N LYS A 200 6.93 -35.47 -33.58
CA LYS A 200 7.93 -36.16 -34.39
C LYS A 200 8.71 -37.20 -33.57
N GLY A 201 8.75 -37.04 -32.24
CA GLY A 201 9.48 -37.87 -31.29
C GLY A 201 8.63 -38.39 -30.12
N ASP A 202 9.28 -38.62 -28.98
CA ASP A 202 8.62 -39.10 -27.75
C ASP A 202 7.74 -38.00 -27.14
N ARG A 203 8.30 -36.80 -26.95
CA ARG A 203 7.60 -35.58 -26.53
C ARG A 203 8.20 -34.44 -27.31
N ASP A 204 7.37 -33.53 -27.79
CA ASP A 204 7.85 -32.33 -28.47
C ASP A 204 7.29 -31.09 -27.80
N SER A 205 8.04 -29.99 -27.91
CA SER A 205 7.59 -28.67 -27.48
C SER A 205 6.57 -28.12 -28.44
N TYR A 206 5.71 -27.22 -27.95
CA TYR A 206 4.81 -26.46 -28.81
C TYR A 206 4.91 -24.97 -28.53
N VAL A 207 4.48 -24.17 -29.50
CA VAL A 207 4.17 -22.76 -29.35
C VAL A 207 2.81 -22.49 -29.97
N ILE A 208 1.91 -21.91 -29.20
CA ILE A 208 0.55 -21.60 -29.64
C ILE A 208 0.27 -20.13 -29.40
N LYS A 209 -0.39 -19.48 -30.36
CA LYS A 209 -0.94 -18.13 -30.22
C LYS A 209 -2.46 -18.20 -30.22
N PHE A 210 -3.09 -17.64 -29.20
CA PHE A 210 -4.52 -17.34 -29.14
C PHE A 210 -4.74 -15.84 -29.29
N ASP A 211 -5.83 -15.43 -29.94
CA ASP A 211 -6.23 -14.02 -29.94
C ASP A 211 -6.77 -13.59 -28.56
N SER A 212 -7.06 -12.30 -28.40
CA SER A 212 -7.60 -11.74 -27.16
C SER A 212 -8.97 -12.32 -26.76
N ASN A 213 -9.73 -12.90 -27.70
CA ASN A 213 -10.98 -13.61 -27.44
C ASN A 213 -10.77 -15.11 -27.16
N GLY A 214 -9.53 -15.59 -27.26
CA GLY A 214 -9.16 -16.99 -27.05
C GLY A 214 -9.34 -17.91 -28.25
N SER A 215 -9.55 -17.36 -29.45
CA SER A 215 -9.55 -18.18 -30.67
C SER A 215 -8.11 -18.56 -31.06
N LEU A 216 -7.92 -19.80 -31.50
CA LEU A 216 -6.61 -20.27 -31.99
C LEU A 216 -6.21 -19.50 -33.25
N LEU A 217 -5.12 -18.74 -33.19
CA LEU A 217 -4.55 -18.06 -34.35
C LEU A 217 -3.51 -18.92 -35.05
N LYS A 218 -2.64 -19.59 -34.28
CA LYS A 218 -1.53 -20.37 -34.84
C LYS A 218 -0.97 -21.36 -33.83
N ALA A 219 -0.48 -22.49 -34.35
CA ALA A 219 0.21 -23.51 -33.58
C ALA A 219 1.47 -24.00 -34.33
N LEU A 220 2.55 -24.19 -33.59
CA LEU A 220 3.85 -24.64 -34.10
C LEU A 220 4.40 -25.76 -33.23
N THR A 221 4.87 -26.84 -33.85
CA THR A 221 5.63 -27.90 -33.15
C THR A 221 7.11 -27.56 -33.18
N ILE A 222 7.74 -27.54 -32.01
CA ILE A 222 9.17 -27.38 -31.80
C ILE A 222 9.71 -28.70 -31.28
N GLY A 223 10.44 -29.44 -32.10
CA GLY A 223 10.86 -30.78 -31.71
C GLY A 223 11.40 -31.64 -32.83
N GLY A 224 12.07 -32.72 -32.47
CA GLY A 224 12.65 -33.70 -33.39
C GLY A 224 12.38 -35.13 -32.93
N SER A 225 13.39 -36.00 -32.97
CA SER A 225 13.20 -37.43 -32.66
C SER A 225 13.30 -37.77 -31.16
N GLY A 226 13.63 -36.79 -30.32
CA GLY A 226 13.92 -36.94 -28.89
C GLY A 226 12.75 -36.59 -27.94
N ASP A 227 13.09 -36.30 -26.67
CA ASP A 227 12.21 -35.67 -25.66
C ASP A 227 12.56 -34.18 -25.58
N ASP A 228 11.70 -33.36 -26.19
CA ASP A 228 11.85 -31.92 -26.35
C ASP A 228 10.72 -31.20 -25.61
N ARG A 229 11.05 -30.17 -24.83
CA ARG A 229 10.09 -29.49 -23.95
C ARG A 229 10.32 -28.00 -23.88
N GLY A 230 9.27 -27.23 -24.12
CA GLY A 230 9.21 -25.79 -23.84
C GLY A 230 9.03 -25.56 -22.35
N ILE A 231 9.79 -24.61 -21.80
CA ILE A 231 9.81 -24.32 -20.36
C ILE A 231 9.43 -22.86 -20.09
N ALA A 232 9.87 -21.91 -20.91
CA ALA A 232 9.52 -20.51 -20.75
C ALA A 232 9.34 -19.82 -22.10
N ILE A 233 8.50 -18.80 -22.11
CA ILE A 233 8.15 -17.98 -23.27
C ILE A 233 8.12 -16.50 -22.85
N ALA A 234 8.58 -15.60 -23.71
CA ALA A 234 8.51 -14.15 -23.48
C ALA A 234 8.21 -13.42 -24.80
N ALA A 235 7.30 -12.45 -24.76
CA ALA A 235 6.93 -11.64 -25.92
C ALA A 235 7.85 -10.43 -26.08
N GLU A 236 8.13 -10.07 -27.33
CA GLU A 236 8.76 -8.81 -27.73
C GLU A 236 7.68 -7.79 -28.12
N GLY A 237 7.99 -6.49 -27.98
CA GLY A 237 7.06 -5.40 -28.34
C GLY A 237 6.74 -5.27 -29.84
N ASN A 238 7.33 -6.12 -30.70
CA ASN A 238 7.06 -6.21 -32.14
C ASN A 238 6.12 -7.39 -32.49
N GLY A 239 5.66 -8.17 -31.50
CA GLY A 239 4.79 -9.34 -31.71
C GLY A 239 5.51 -10.68 -31.85
N ASN A 240 6.85 -10.71 -31.79
CA ASN A 240 7.63 -11.95 -31.78
C ASN A 240 7.72 -12.58 -30.38
N VAL A 241 8.07 -13.85 -30.30
CA VAL A 241 8.28 -14.53 -29.01
C VAL A 241 9.62 -15.25 -28.93
N TRP A 242 10.24 -15.19 -27.76
CA TRP A 242 11.37 -16.03 -27.38
C TRP A 242 10.88 -17.26 -26.64
N VAL A 243 11.36 -18.43 -27.02
CA VAL A 243 11.06 -19.69 -26.33
C VAL A 243 12.35 -20.37 -25.94
N THR A 244 12.38 -20.89 -24.72
CA THR A 244 13.48 -21.70 -24.21
C THR A 244 12.99 -23.00 -23.60
N GLY A 245 13.85 -24.01 -23.65
CA GLY A 245 13.50 -25.32 -23.19
C GLY A 245 14.67 -26.30 -23.27
N ARG A 246 14.35 -27.58 -23.21
CA ARG A 246 15.33 -28.67 -23.36
C ARG A 246 14.98 -29.57 -24.53
N PHE A 247 15.98 -30.23 -25.09
CA PHE A 247 15.81 -31.14 -26.21
C PHE A 247 16.78 -32.32 -26.13
N GLN A 248 16.49 -33.40 -26.86
CA GLN A 248 17.37 -34.55 -27.03
C GLN A 248 17.59 -34.87 -28.51
N GLU A 249 18.75 -35.44 -28.83
CA GLU A 249 19.14 -35.86 -30.20
C GLU A 249 19.23 -34.73 -31.23
N SER A 250 18.12 -34.16 -31.66
CA SER A 250 18.04 -33.06 -32.61
C SER A 250 16.67 -32.42 -32.54
N ILE A 251 16.61 -31.11 -32.75
CA ILE A 251 15.38 -30.30 -32.63
C ILE A 251 15.22 -29.42 -33.87
N ASP A 252 13.98 -29.32 -34.33
CA ASP A 252 13.49 -28.41 -35.37
C ASP A 252 12.65 -27.35 -34.64
N ILE A 253 13.14 -26.12 -34.58
CA ILE A 253 12.58 -24.98 -33.82
C ILE A 253 11.68 -24.13 -34.71
N ASP A 254 12.01 -23.98 -36.00
CA ASP A 254 11.22 -23.18 -36.93
C ASP A 254 10.05 -23.94 -37.60
N GLY A 255 9.99 -25.26 -37.40
CA GLY A 255 8.94 -26.13 -37.92
C GLY A 255 9.01 -26.37 -39.42
N ASP A 256 10.14 -26.06 -40.08
CA ASP A 256 10.30 -26.22 -41.53
C ASP A 256 10.49 -27.69 -41.98
N GLY A 257 10.61 -28.60 -41.01
CA GLY A 257 10.81 -30.03 -41.21
C GLY A 257 12.28 -30.45 -41.30
N THR A 258 13.22 -29.52 -41.05
CA THR A 258 14.66 -29.78 -40.96
C THR A 258 15.17 -29.50 -39.55
N ASN A 259 16.13 -30.30 -39.09
CA ASN A 259 16.67 -30.12 -37.75
C ASN A 259 17.59 -28.90 -37.71
N ASP A 260 17.24 -27.91 -36.91
CA ASP A 260 18.05 -26.72 -36.64
C ASP A 260 19.26 -27.07 -35.78
N LEU A 261 19.04 -27.84 -34.71
CA LEU A 261 20.09 -28.21 -33.76
C LEU A 261 20.24 -29.72 -33.65
N THR A 262 21.46 -30.18 -33.35
CA THR A 262 21.76 -31.58 -33.04
C THR A 262 22.44 -31.67 -31.68
N GLY A 263 21.78 -32.36 -30.75
CA GLY A 263 22.23 -32.62 -29.39
C GLY A 263 23.43 -33.57 -29.35
N LYS A 264 24.22 -33.46 -28.28
CA LYS A 264 25.46 -34.24 -28.10
C LYS A 264 25.33 -35.33 -27.03
N GLY A 265 24.08 -35.67 -26.67
CA GLY A 265 23.67 -36.71 -25.73
C GLY A 265 22.99 -36.10 -24.48
N GLY A 266 22.18 -36.86 -23.73
CA GLY A 266 21.45 -36.30 -22.57
C GLY A 266 20.44 -35.20 -22.95
N ASN A 267 20.03 -34.39 -21.97
CA ASN A 267 19.19 -33.21 -22.20
C ASN A 267 20.10 -32.01 -22.54
N ASP A 268 19.90 -31.40 -23.71
CA ASP A 268 20.54 -30.16 -24.15
C ASP A 268 19.53 -28.99 -24.03
N VAL A 269 19.99 -27.74 -23.92
CA VAL A 269 19.12 -26.54 -23.82
C VAL A 269 18.96 -25.88 -25.19
N PHE A 270 17.75 -25.42 -25.52
CA PHE A 270 17.50 -24.57 -26.69
C PHE A 270 16.96 -23.19 -26.29
N GLN A 271 17.24 -22.21 -27.14
CA GLN A 271 16.62 -20.88 -27.13
C GLN A 271 16.42 -20.45 -28.58
N GLY A 272 15.21 -20.01 -28.92
CA GLY A 272 14.88 -19.53 -30.26
C GLY A 272 13.93 -18.34 -30.21
N SER A 273 14.11 -17.39 -31.12
CA SER A 273 13.10 -16.40 -31.45
C SER A 273 12.21 -16.96 -32.55
N ILE A 274 10.90 -16.82 -32.39
CA ILE A 274 9.92 -17.28 -33.35
C ILE A 274 9.21 -16.05 -33.90
N ASP A 275 9.41 -15.83 -35.18
CA ASP A 275 8.68 -14.85 -35.96
C ASP A 275 7.57 -15.55 -36.73
N MET A 276 6.34 -15.11 -36.52
CA MET A 276 5.16 -15.69 -37.15
C MET A 276 4.38 -14.74 -38.05
N ASP A 277 4.88 -13.53 -38.31
CA ASP A 277 4.27 -12.55 -39.22
C ASP A 277 4.53 -12.86 -40.71
N GLY A 278 5.44 -13.81 -40.97
CA GLY A 278 5.72 -14.34 -42.31
C GLY A 278 6.79 -13.58 -43.09
N ASP A 279 7.58 -12.72 -42.45
CA ASP A 279 8.69 -11.99 -43.10
C ASP A 279 9.93 -12.86 -43.40
N GLY A 280 10.04 -14.02 -42.73
CA GLY A 280 11.08 -15.02 -42.95
C GLY A 280 12.37 -14.84 -42.14
N SER A 281 12.36 -14.12 -41.02
CA SER A 281 13.53 -13.84 -40.20
C SER A 281 13.60 -14.61 -38.86
N ASN A 282 13.54 -15.94 -38.89
CA ASN A 282 13.90 -16.75 -37.71
C ASN A 282 15.43 -16.66 -37.45
N GLU A 283 15.87 -15.96 -36.40
CA GLU A 283 17.26 -15.95 -35.96
C GLU A 283 17.54 -17.09 -34.95
N LEU A 284 18.28 -18.10 -35.38
CA LEU A 284 18.63 -19.28 -34.59
C LEU A 284 20.07 -19.20 -34.08
N THR A 285 20.30 -19.45 -32.78
CA THR A 285 21.65 -19.66 -32.23
C THR A 285 21.76 -20.99 -31.47
N SER A 286 22.72 -21.84 -31.86
CA SER A 286 23.23 -22.92 -31.02
C SER A 286 24.73 -22.85 -30.87
N ASN A 287 25.26 -23.30 -29.73
CA ASN A 287 26.66 -23.68 -29.61
C ASN A 287 26.79 -24.99 -28.84
N GLY A 288 27.02 -26.08 -29.57
CA GLY A 288 27.24 -27.40 -28.99
C GLY A 288 28.58 -27.52 -28.27
N GLY A 289 28.55 -27.52 -26.94
CA GLY A 289 29.64 -27.90 -26.03
C GLY A 289 29.05 -28.30 -24.68
N SER A 290 29.73 -29.16 -23.91
CA SER A 290 29.22 -29.78 -22.68
C SER A 290 28.94 -28.84 -21.51
N ASP A 291 29.09 -27.52 -21.70
CA ASP A 291 28.65 -26.45 -20.83
C ASP A 291 28.25 -25.30 -21.77
N SER A 292 27.03 -24.76 -21.67
CA SER A 292 26.45 -23.87 -22.70
C SER A 292 26.93 -22.41 -22.58
N TYR A 293 27.11 -21.73 -23.73
CA TYR A 293 27.37 -20.28 -23.87
C TYR A 293 26.28 -19.62 -24.73
N VAL A 294 25.90 -18.35 -24.44
CA VAL A 294 25.24 -17.41 -25.37
C VAL A 294 25.98 -16.07 -25.38
N ALA A 295 26.10 -15.45 -26.56
CA ALA A 295 26.54 -14.08 -26.79
C ALA A 295 25.43 -13.33 -27.56
N LYS A 296 25.15 -12.06 -27.24
CA LYS A 296 24.37 -11.14 -28.10
C LYS A 296 25.19 -9.89 -28.43
N PHE A 297 25.03 -9.43 -29.67
CA PHE A 297 25.78 -8.38 -30.33
C PHE A 297 25.12 -7.00 -30.11
N GLY A 298 25.92 -5.92 -30.11
CA GLY A 298 25.39 -4.55 -30.23
C GLY A 298 24.90 -4.22 -31.65
N SER A 299 24.27 -3.06 -31.83
CA SER A 299 23.60 -2.58 -33.06
C SER A 299 24.43 -2.57 -34.38
N ASN A 300 25.71 -2.96 -34.32
CA ASN A 300 26.62 -3.09 -35.46
C ASN A 300 27.30 -4.48 -35.56
N GLY A 301 26.92 -5.46 -34.74
CA GLY A 301 27.48 -6.82 -34.81
C GLY A 301 28.81 -7.09 -34.10
N ASP A 302 29.21 -6.34 -33.06
CA ASP A 302 30.47 -6.60 -32.31
C ASP A 302 30.25 -7.00 -30.82
N LEU A 303 31.03 -8.00 -30.38
CA LEU A 303 31.03 -8.80 -29.14
C LEU A 303 31.56 -8.05 -27.88
N ARG A 304 30.98 -8.24 -26.67
CA ARG A 304 31.60 -7.74 -25.42
C ARG A 304 31.76 -8.69 -24.20
N PHE A 305 30.91 -9.67 -23.86
CA PHE A 305 31.18 -10.62 -22.74
C PHE A 305 30.43 -11.96 -22.87
N ALA A 306 30.95 -13.05 -22.25
CA ALA A 306 30.31 -14.38 -22.16
C ALA A 306 30.69 -15.10 -20.83
N PHE A 307 29.77 -15.88 -20.24
CA PHE A 307 29.98 -16.72 -19.05
C PHE A 307 29.62 -18.19 -19.33
N ASN A 308 30.25 -19.11 -18.59
CA ASN A 308 30.10 -20.57 -18.68
C ASN A 308 29.28 -21.11 -17.49
N ILE A 309 28.24 -21.94 -17.71
CA ILE A 309 27.40 -22.52 -16.66
C ILE A 309 26.98 -23.96 -17.06
N GLY A 310 27.44 -24.97 -16.32
CA GLY A 310 27.05 -26.38 -16.51
C GLY A 310 26.62 -27.04 -15.19
N SER A 311 25.58 -27.87 -15.24
CA SER A 311 25.10 -28.73 -14.14
C SER A 311 24.87 -30.15 -14.68
N SER A 312 25.27 -31.18 -13.93
CA SER A 312 25.05 -32.59 -14.25
C SER A 312 23.67 -33.11 -13.83
N ASP A 313 22.86 -32.27 -13.19
CA ASP A 313 21.62 -32.66 -12.54
C ASP A 313 20.44 -31.94 -13.21
N ASN A 314 19.28 -32.61 -13.20
CA ASN A 314 18.02 -32.39 -13.94
C ASN A 314 17.33 -31.00 -13.85
N ASP A 315 18.05 -29.94 -13.49
CA ASP A 315 17.51 -28.61 -13.23
C ASP A 315 17.59 -27.74 -14.50
N GLY A 316 16.44 -27.51 -15.13
CA GLY A 316 16.30 -26.65 -16.31
C GLY A 316 16.40 -25.15 -16.00
N GLY A 317 16.70 -24.33 -17.01
CA GLY A 317 16.66 -22.86 -16.91
C GLY A 317 15.28 -22.39 -16.42
N SER A 318 15.25 -21.46 -15.47
CA SER A 318 14.08 -21.21 -14.61
C SER A 318 13.37 -19.87 -14.90
N GLY A 319 13.80 -19.12 -15.91
CA GLY A 319 13.10 -17.90 -16.33
C GLY A 319 13.83 -17.14 -17.44
N ILE A 320 13.08 -16.42 -18.27
CA ILE A 320 13.57 -15.53 -19.33
C ILE A 320 12.77 -14.21 -19.28
N THR A 321 13.44 -13.05 -19.36
CA THR A 321 12.80 -11.72 -19.43
C THR A 321 13.42 -10.91 -20.56
N VAL A 322 12.64 -10.05 -21.21
CA VAL A 322 13.12 -9.19 -22.30
C VAL A 322 13.02 -7.72 -21.87
N ASP A 323 14.07 -6.93 -22.10
CA ASP A 323 14.02 -5.49 -21.81
C ASP A 323 13.33 -4.69 -22.94
N SER A 324 13.07 -3.41 -22.70
CA SER A 324 12.44 -2.50 -23.68
C SER A 324 13.24 -2.28 -24.97
N HIS A 325 14.43 -2.87 -25.09
CA HIS A 325 15.29 -2.81 -26.27
C HIS A 325 15.45 -4.18 -26.97
N GLY A 326 14.70 -5.22 -26.54
CA GLY A 326 14.72 -6.55 -27.15
C GLY A 326 15.88 -7.44 -26.68
N HIS A 327 16.47 -7.19 -25.52
CA HIS A 327 17.50 -8.06 -24.94
C HIS A 327 16.89 -9.08 -23.97
N ALA A 328 17.14 -10.37 -24.20
CA ALA A 328 16.69 -11.46 -23.35
C ALA A 328 17.71 -11.79 -22.23
N TRP A 329 17.23 -11.99 -21.00
CA TRP A 329 17.98 -12.30 -19.78
C TRP A 329 17.42 -13.57 -19.15
N ALA A 330 18.24 -14.54 -18.73
CA ALA A 330 17.80 -15.80 -18.13
C ALA A 330 18.43 -16.11 -16.75
N VAL A 331 17.71 -16.83 -15.87
CA VAL A 331 18.14 -17.15 -14.48
C VAL A 331 17.97 -18.66 -14.14
N GLY A 332 18.85 -19.24 -13.30
CA GLY A 332 18.80 -20.65 -12.85
C GLY A 332 19.45 -20.92 -11.48
N HIS A 333 19.29 -22.15 -10.93
CA HIS A 333 19.76 -22.59 -9.59
C HIS A 333 21.07 -23.40 -9.67
N PHE A 334 22.04 -23.24 -8.73
CA PHE A 334 23.40 -23.82 -8.88
C PHE A 334 23.96 -24.57 -7.65
N LYS A 335 24.69 -25.68 -7.88
CA LYS A 335 25.61 -26.32 -6.92
C LYS A 335 26.98 -26.59 -7.58
N GLY A 336 27.95 -25.69 -7.40
CA GLY A 336 29.31 -25.85 -7.92
C GLY A 336 30.16 -24.58 -7.78
N GLY A 337 31.48 -24.71 -7.85
CA GLY A 337 32.38 -23.56 -7.83
C GLY A 337 32.51 -22.89 -9.21
N ILE A 338 32.69 -21.56 -9.23
CA ILE A 338 32.66 -20.72 -10.44
C ILE A 338 34.09 -20.32 -10.83
N ASP A 339 34.44 -20.52 -12.10
CA ASP A 339 35.69 -20.11 -12.77
C ASP A 339 35.36 -18.94 -13.72
N LEU A 340 35.79 -17.71 -13.41
CA LEU A 340 35.44 -16.48 -14.11
C LEU A 340 36.47 -16.09 -15.18
N ASP A 341 37.66 -16.69 -15.20
CA ASP A 341 38.75 -16.34 -16.12
C ASP A 341 39.13 -17.44 -17.12
N GLY A 342 38.56 -18.65 -16.95
CA GLY A 342 38.67 -19.76 -17.90
C GLY A 342 40.02 -20.46 -17.87
N ASP A 343 40.78 -20.35 -16.79
CA ASP A 343 42.06 -21.04 -16.61
C ASP A 343 41.92 -22.49 -16.12
N GLY A 344 40.70 -22.92 -15.79
CA GLY A 344 40.38 -24.25 -15.28
C GLY A 344 40.54 -24.40 -13.76
N SER A 345 40.62 -23.29 -13.03
CA SER A 345 40.60 -23.25 -11.57
C SER A 345 39.37 -22.52 -11.03
N ASN A 346 38.66 -23.12 -10.08
CA ASN A 346 37.47 -22.51 -9.50
C ASN A 346 37.88 -21.34 -8.57
N GLU A 347 37.49 -20.13 -8.91
CA GLU A 347 37.81 -18.89 -8.18
C GLU A 347 36.81 -18.60 -7.05
N LEU A 348 35.62 -19.19 -7.11
CA LEU A 348 34.64 -19.19 -6.03
C LEU A 348 34.28 -20.64 -5.67
N THR A 349 34.58 -21.05 -4.44
CA THR A 349 34.10 -22.32 -3.85
C THR A 349 33.50 -22.06 -2.46
N ALA A 350 32.31 -22.61 -2.18
CA ALA A 350 31.69 -22.55 -0.85
C ALA A 350 31.76 -23.91 -0.12
N PRO A 351 31.79 -23.92 1.22
CA PRO A 351 32.98 -23.72 2.04
C PRO A 351 33.71 -25.04 2.35
N VAL A 352 35.04 -25.02 2.23
CA VAL A 352 35.91 -25.97 2.95
C VAL A 352 36.14 -25.42 4.35
N SER A 353 35.88 -26.25 5.34
CA SER A 353 36.17 -26.04 6.75
C SER A 353 37.55 -25.42 6.99
N VAL A 354 37.56 -24.29 7.70
CA VAL A 354 38.77 -23.58 8.15
C VAL A 354 39.59 -24.43 9.11
N PRO A 355 40.93 -24.37 9.01
CA PRO A 355 41.76 -24.28 10.20
C PRO A 355 42.48 -22.93 10.21
N SER A 356 42.01 -22.08 11.12
CA SER A 356 42.78 -21.18 11.98
C SER A 356 43.75 -20.15 11.36
N LEU A 357 43.45 -18.89 11.73
CA LEU A 357 44.37 -17.78 12.06
C LEU A 357 44.95 -16.94 10.91
N GLY A 358 44.46 -15.71 10.81
CA GLY A 358 45.32 -14.55 10.54
C GLY A 358 44.90 -13.64 9.38
N THR A 359 43.93 -12.76 9.65
CA THR A 359 43.77 -11.38 9.13
C THR A 359 44.30 -11.05 7.72
N ASN A 360 43.41 -10.83 6.76
CA ASN A 360 43.43 -9.64 5.89
C ASN A 360 42.04 -9.37 5.30
N VAL A 361 41.68 -8.09 5.31
CA VAL A 361 40.52 -7.46 4.69
C VAL A 361 40.71 -7.44 3.18
N ASP A 362 39.66 -7.63 2.38
CA ASP A 362 39.43 -6.93 1.11
C ASP A 362 38.00 -7.18 0.60
N GLY A 363 37.23 -6.10 0.44
CA GLY A 363 35.94 -6.08 -0.26
C GLY A 363 35.75 -4.72 -0.95
N TYR A 364 35.37 -4.72 -2.22
CA TYR A 364 34.97 -3.54 -3.00
C TYR A 364 33.52 -3.72 -3.48
N VAL A 365 32.69 -2.68 -3.33
CA VAL A 365 31.35 -2.58 -3.92
C VAL A 365 31.39 -1.57 -5.07
N VAL A 366 30.83 -1.93 -6.23
CA VAL A 366 30.62 -1.06 -7.40
C VAL A 366 29.11 -0.79 -7.50
N ARG A 367 28.69 0.48 -7.65
CA ARG A 367 27.29 0.86 -7.89
C ARG A 367 27.19 1.50 -9.29
N PHE A 368 26.21 1.05 -10.07
CA PHE A 368 25.92 1.54 -11.42
C PHE A 368 25.04 2.79 -11.37
N GLY A 369 25.36 3.80 -12.20
CA GLY A 369 24.46 4.90 -12.54
C GLY A 369 23.71 4.61 -13.85
N SER A 370 22.56 5.25 -14.05
CA SER A 370 21.57 4.99 -15.11
C SER A 370 22.06 5.12 -16.56
N ASN A 371 23.30 5.58 -16.79
CA ASN A 371 23.88 5.74 -18.13
C ASN A 371 25.12 4.86 -18.36
N GLY A 372 25.45 3.94 -17.44
CA GLY A 372 26.48 2.91 -17.67
C GLY A 372 27.95 3.36 -17.57
N ASP A 373 28.26 4.59 -17.14
CA ASP A 373 29.66 5.03 -16.98
C ASP A 373 30.25 4.76 -15.58
N LEU A 374 31.45 4.18 -15.56
CA LEU A 374 32.23 3.82 -14.38
C LEU A 374 33.04 5.03 -13.85
N ARG A 375 32.76 5.51 -12.64
CA ARG A 375 33.62 6.51 -11.95
C ARG A 375 33.92 6.12 -10.50
N PHE A 376 35.20 6.14 -10.14
CA PHE A 376 35.69 5.90 -8.77
C PHE A 376 35.68 7.21 -7.97
N ALA A 377 35.05 7.24 -6.79
CA ALA A 377 35.14 8.36 -5.84
C ALA A 377 35.84 7.92 -4.54
N LEU A 378 36.95 8.57 -4.19
CA LEU A 378 37.70 8.37 -2.95
C LEU A 378 37.39 9.55 -2.00
N SER A 379 36.72 9.26 -0.88
CA SER A 379 36.52 10.21 0.22
C SER A 379 37.85 10.46 0.95
N VAL A 380 38.27 11.73 1.07
CA VAL A 380 39.44 12.14 1.87
C VAL A 380 38.94 12.89 3.10
N GLY A 381 39.09 12.28 4.28
CA GLY A 381 39.06 12.97 5.57
C GLY A 381 40.41 13.59 5.90
N GLU A 382 40.39 14.71 6.61
CA GLU A 382 41.54 15.48 7.07
C GLU A 382 42.60 14.65 7.82
N ILE A 383 43.88 14.94 7.55
CA ILE A 383 44.96 14.74 8.53
C ILE A 383 45.81 16.01 8.57
N THR A 384 45.82 16.64 9.74
CA THR A 384 46.76 17.69 10.15
C THR A 384 48.12 17.07 10.46
N ILE A 385 49.24 17.62 9.94
CA ILE A 385 50.57 17.43 10.55
C ILE A 385 51.33 18.76 10.62
N ASP A 386 51.82 18.97 11.83
CA ASP A 386 52.59 20.06 12.41
C ASP A 386 54.04 20.19 11.89
N ASN A 387 54.55 21.43 11.96
CA ASN A 387 55.95 21.87 12.03
C ASN A 387 56.98 21.63 10.88
N VAL A 388 57.25 22.75 10.18
CA VAL A 388 58.55 23.44 9.93
C VAL A 388 59.77 22.61 9.44
N ILE A 389 60.35 23.01 8.30
CA ILE A 389 61.77 23.44 8.18
C ILE A 389 61.94 24.42 6.99
N ASN A 390 62.64 25.50 7.29
CA ASN A 390 63.07 26.62 6.47
C ASN A 390 64.29 26.23 5.61
N THR A 391 64.28 26.38 4.27
CA THR A 391 65.48 26.77 3.48
C THR A 391 65.16 27.30 2.07
N ASN A 392 65.82 28.42 1.73
CA ASN A 392 65.86 29.11 0.45
C ASN A 392 66.19 28.22 -0.78
N SER A 393 65.22 27.95 -1.66
CA SER A 393 65.49 27.38 -2.99
C SER A 393 64.76 28.15 -4.10
N ARG A 394 65.48 28.46 -5.19
CA ARG A 394 64.93 29.04 -6.43
C ARG A 394 64.40 27.93 -7.34
N VAL A 395 63.25 28.16 -7.97
CA VAL A 395 62.63 27.29 -8.99
C VAL A 395 63.28 27.54 -10.36
N ASN A 396 63.71 26.48 -11.06
CA ASN A 396 64.41 26.62 -12.34
C ASN A 396 63.68 26.07 -13.58
N ASP A 397 62.68 25.19 -13.46
CA ASP A 397 61.87 24.78 -14.62
C ASP A 397 60.54 24.13 -14.20
N ILE A 398 59.54 24.21 -15.08
CA ILE A 398 58.21 23.60 -14.94
C ILE A 398 57.96 22.74 -16.18
N VAL A 399 57.66 21.46 -15.98
CA VAL A 399 57.29 20.54 -17.08
C VAL A 399 55.97 19.86 -16.74
N THR A 400 55.07 19.80 -17.74
CA THR A 400 53.80 19.07 -17.72
C THR A 400 53.93 17.78 -18.54
N ASP A 401 53.25 16.71 -18.15
CA ASP A 401 53.08 15.56 -19.04
C ASP A 401 51.95 15.78 -20.06
N SER A 402 51.76 14.81 -20.97
CA SER A 402 50.83 14.89 -22.10
C SER A 402 49.35 14.98 -21.74
N THR A 403 49.00 14.91 -20.45
CA THR A 403 47.63 15.09 -19.96
C THR A 403 47.41 16.44 -19.26
N GLY A 404 48.48 17.20 -18.98
CA GLY A 404 48.39 18.55 -18.41
C GLY A 404 48.11 18.62 -16.90
N GLU A 405 47.93 17.49 -16.20
CA GLU A 405 47.43 17.48 -14.82
C GLU A 405 48.51 17.48 -13.72
N THR A 406 49.80 17.41 -14.06
CA THR A 406 50.89 17.37 -13.05
C THR A 406 51.97 18.41 -13.31
N TRP A 407 52.28 19.22 -12.30
CA TRP A 407 53.34 20.24 -12.35
C TRP A 407 54.57 19.77 -11.54
N TRP A 408 55.75 19.75 -12.18
CA TRP A 408 57.02 19.47 -11.50
C TRP A 408 57.76 20.78 -11.24
N ILE A 409 58.09 21.08 -9.98
CA ILE A 409 58.99 22.17 -9.61
C ILE A 409 60.34 21.56 -9.23
N THR A 410 61.39 21.86 -10.00
CA THR A 410 62.74 21.39 -9.68
C THR A 410 63.49 22.37 -8.77
N GLY A 411 64.06 21.84 -7.69
CA GLY A 411 65.03 22.51 -6.83
C GLY A 411 66.37 21.75 -6.81
N SER A 412 67.50 22.47 -6.74
CA SER A 412 68.86 21.99 -7.05
C SER A 412 69.45 20.86 -6.17
N PHE A 413 68.70 20.24 -5.27
CA PHE A 413 69.20 19.19 -4.37
C PHE A 413 68.27 17.98 -4.18
N GLY A 414 67.55 17.58 -5.24
CA GLY A 414 67.04 16.21 -5.37
C GLY A 414 65.89 15.80 -4.44
N TRP A 415 65.05 16.74 -4.03
CA TRP A 415 63.76 16.45 -3.38
C TRP A 415 62.59 16.83 -4.30
N PHE A 416 61.48 16.10 -4.19
CA PHE A 416 60.30 16.25 -5.04
C PHE A 416 59.11 16.70 -4.17
N LEU A 417 58.38 17.73 -4.59
CA LEU A 417 57.09 18.09 -4.01
C LEU A 417 56.01 17.83 -5.06
N ARG A 418 55.06 16.95 -4.75
CA ARG A 418 53.95 16.55 -5.62
C ARG A 418 52.68 17.24 -5.13
N PHE A 419 52.02 18.00 -5.99
CA PHE A 419 50.65 18.43 -5.77
C PHE A 419 49.72 17.61 -6.65
N LYS A 420 48.64 17.09 -6.07
CA LYS A 420 47.51 16.56 -6.81
C LYS A 420 46.40 17.59 -6.66
N VAL A 421 45.99 18.21 -7.74
CA VAL A 421 44.82 19.10 -7.74
C VAL A 421 43.62 18.23 -8.14
N PRO A 422 42.49 18.27 -7.41
CA PRO A 422 41.24 17.68 -7.85
C PRO A 422 40.80 18.32 -9.18
N GLY A 423 40.17 17.53 -10.05
CA GLY A 423 40.09 17.72 -11.49
C GLY A 423 39.34 18.94 -12.07
N ASP A 424 39.13 20.04 -11.34
CA ASP A 424 38.31 21.17 -11.82
C ASP A 424 38.94 22.56 -11.66
N ALA A 425 40.25 22.68 -11.38
CA ALA A 425 40.91 23.98 -11.29
C ALA A 425 41.48 24.46 -12.65
N GLU A 426 40.67 25.10 -13.50
CA GLU A 426 41.22 25.86 -14.62
C GLU A 426 41.81 27.22 -14.18
N ARG A 427 43.12 27.37 -14.44
CA ARG A 427 43.88 28.62 -14.62
C ARG A 427 44.00 29.59 -13.43
N ILE A 428 45.06 29.40 -12.64
CA ILE A 428 45.69 30.53 -11.92
C ILE A 428 46.48 31.38 -12.93
N LEU A 429 45.90 32.48 -13.41
CA LEU A 429 46.63 33.50 -14.15
C LEU A 429 47.17 34.56 -13.17
N VAL A 430 48.44 34.42 -12.76
CA VAL A 430 49.13 35.49 -12.00
C VAL A 430 49.51 36.60 -12.97
N THR A 431 48.64 37.61 -13.14
CA THR A 431 48.90 38.80 -13.97
C THR A 431 49.22 40.05 -13.17
N ASP A 432 49.82 39.97 -11.97
CA ASP A 432 50.59 41.11 -11.49
C ASP A 432 51.60 40.75 -10.40
N ASN A 433 52.82 41.26 -10.55
CA ASN A 433 53.94 41.08 -9.62
C ASN A 433 54.16 42.33 -8.77
N SER A 434 53.10 43.13 -8.53
CA SER A 434 53.25 44.50 -8.04
C SER A 434 52.65 44.83 -6.67
N PHE A 435 52.41 43.87 -5.75
CA PHE A 435 52.12 44.24 -4.35
C PHE A 435 52.83 43.34 -3.34
N LYS A 436 53.96 43.84 -2.82
CA LYS A 436 54.58 43.33 -1.58
C LYS A 436 54.19 44.24 -0.42
N ASN A 437 53.50 43.71 0.57
CA ASN A 437 53.54 44.27 1.92
C ASN A 437 54.64 43.56 2.74
N SER A 438 55.03 44.15 3.87
CA SER A 438 56.18 43.75 4.69
C SER A 438 56.13 42.35 5.30
N ASN A 439 55.03 41.61 5.11
CA ASN A 439 54.83 40.25 5.65
C ASN A 439 54.78 39.16 4.58
N ASN A 440 55.09 39.48 3.31
CA ASN A 440 55.19 38.48 2.25
C ASN A 440 53.90 37.67 2.05
N SER A 441 52.72 38.29 2.22
CA SER A 441 51.41 37.69 1.92
C SER A 441 50.95 38.10 0.52
N TYR A 442 50.54 37.12 -0.29
CA TYR A 442 49.77 37.35 -1.51
C TYR A 442 48.31 37.60 -1.12
N VAL A 443 47.66 38.60 -1.72
CA VAL A 443 46.20 38.73 -1.68
C VAL A 443 45.68 38.15 -2.99
N VAL A 444 45.07 36.97 -2.93
CA VAL A 444 44.30 36.42 -4.04
C VAL A 444 42.97 37.18 -4.02
N LYS A 445 42.67 37.95 -5.07
CA LYS A 445 41.29 38.34 -5.35
C LYS A 445 40.69 37.20 -6.17
N PHE A 446 39.70 36.53 -5.62
CA PHE A 446 38.83 35.67 -6.41
C PHE A 446 38.04 36.59 -7.36
N SER A 447 38.05 36.27 -8.65
CA SER A 447 37.12 36.87 -9.61
C SER A 447 35.79 36.18 -9.36
N ASN A 448 34.68 36.92 -9.24
CA ASN A 448 33.33 36.32 -9.25
C ASN A 448 33.23 35.49 -10.54
N ALA A 449 33.01 34.19 -10.39
CA ALA A 449 32.73 33.28 -11.49
C ALA A 449 31.28 33.52 -11.96
N ALA A 450 30.97 33.12 -13.19
CA ALA A 450 29.57 33.10 -13.60
C ALA A 450 28.89 31.86 -13.01
N PRO A 451 27.56 31.92 -12.80
CA PRO A 451 26.76 30.74 -12.55
C PRO A 451 27.00 29.66 -13.63
N THR A 452 26.83 28.40 -13.27
CA THR A 452 27.08 27.26 -14.18
C THR A 452 25.83 26.47 -14.53
N ASP A 453 24.73 26.62 -13.79
CA ASP A 453 23.52 25.82 -14.01
C ASP A 453 22.25 26.52 -13.49
N ILE A 454 21.08 26.22 -14.09
CA ILE A 454 19.76 26.63 -13.60
C ILE A 454 18.87 25.40 -13.50
N ASP A 455 18.50 25.04 -12.27
CA ASP A 455 17.50 24.01 -12.01
C ASP A 455 16.14 24.64 -11.71
N LEU A 456 15.07 23.93 -12.09
CA LEU A 456 13.70 24.28 -11.75
C LEU A 456 13.09 23.14 -10.95
N SER A 457 12.48 23.46 -9.79
CA SER A 457 11.96 22.43 -8.87
C SER A 457 10.86 21.53 -9.45
N SER A 458 10.14 22.01 -10.46
CA SER A 458 9.19 21.24 -11.26
C SER A 458 9.08 21.85 -12.65
N SER A 459 9.12 21.01 -13.68
CA SER A 459 8.94 21.37 -15.08
C SER A 459 7.57 20.95 -15.61
N ASN A 460 6.65 20.57 -14.73
CA ASN A 460 5.33 20.06 -15.09
C ASN A 460 4.25 20.88 -14.39
N ILE A 461 3.15 21.13 -15.09
CA ILE A 461 1.96 21.78 -14.56
C ILE A 461 0.72 21.20 -15.25
N ASP A 462 -0.34 20.95 -14.49
CA ASP A 462 -1.59 20.47 -15.05
C ASP A 462 -2.25 21.56 -15.91
N GLU A 463 -3.03 21.17 -16.91
CA GLU A 463 -3.86 22.10 -17.65
C GLU A 463 -5.05 22.63 -16.84
N ASN A 464 -5.81 23.56 -17.40
CA ASN A 464 -6.99 24.17 -16.75
C ASN A 464 -6.73 24.88 -15.41
N VAL A 465 -5.46 25.02 -15.02
CA VAL A 465 -5.06 25.76 -13.82
C VAL A 465 -5.32 27.25 -13.98
N THR A 466 -5.67 27.91 -12.88
CA THR A 466 -5.92 29.36 -12.92
C THR A 466 -4.68 30.15 -13.33
N ALA A 467 -4.86 31.27 -14.01
CA ALA A 467 -3.76 32.14 -14.43
C ALA A 467 -2.87 32.59 -13.25
N ASN A 468 -1.56 32.64 -13.48
CA ASN A 468 -0.46 32.91 -12.55
C ASN A 468 -0.16 31.79 -11.54
N THR A 469 -0.62 30.56 -11.80
CA THR A 469 -0.20 29.38 -11.04
C THR A 469 1.31 29.17 -11.20
N ALA A 470 1.99 28.85 -10.10
CA ALA A 470 3.43 28.61 -10.08
C ALA A 470 3.74 27.21 -10.63
N VAL A 471 4.66 27.13 -11.59
CA VAL A 471 5.16 25.87 -12.18
C VAL A 471 6.23 25.27 -11.26
N GLY A 472 7.17 26.09 -10.80
CA GLY A 472 8.27 25.70 -9.93
C GLY A 472 9.13 26.89 -9.52
N THR A 473 10.09 26.67 -8.64
CA THR A 473 11.07 27.68 -8.20
C THR A 473 12.45 27.37 -8.75
N PHE A 474 13.16 28.40 -9.21
CA PHE A 474 14.51 28.28 -9.74
C PHE A 474 15.55 28.16 -8.63
N THR A 475 16.57 27.35 -8.88
CA THR A 475 17.82 27.31 -8.13
C THR A 475 19.00 27.43 -9.07
N THR A 476 20.12 27.94 -8.56
CA THR A 476 21.33 28.18 -9.37
C THR A 476 22.52 27.49 -8.74
N THR A 477 23.28 26.75 -9.56
CA THR A 477 24.59 26.23 -9.18
C THR A 477 25.63 27.27 -9.54
N ASP A 478 26.38 27.72 -8.53
CA ASP A 478 27.44 28.70 -8.69
C ASP A 478 28.71 28.26 -7.95
N PRO A 479 29.91 28.39 -8.56
CA PRO A 479 31.18 28.13 -7.90
C PRO A 479 31.44 29.01 -6.65
N ASP A 480 30.81 30.18 -6.54
CA ASP A 480 30.95 31.14 -5.45
C ASP A 480 29.91 30.88 -4.34
N THR A 481 30.34 30.23 -3.25
CA THR A 481 29.45 29.89 -2.13
C THR A 481 28.93 31.13 -1.39
N GLY A 482 27.61 31.31 -1.36
CA GLY A 482 26.92 32.38 -0.61
C GLY A 482 26.48 33.58 -1.45
N ASP A 483 26.58 33.51 -2.77
CA ASP A 483 26.06 34.51 -3.69
C ASP A 483 24.52 34.54 -3.72
N THR A 484 23.98 35.70 -4.13
CA THR A 484 22.54 35.90 -4.35
C THR A 484 22.26 35.97 -5.84
N PHE A 485 21.16 35.35 -6.29
CA PHE A 485 20.82 35.23 -7.70
C PHE A 485 19.53 35.97 -8.06
N THR A 486 19.47 36.47 -9.29
CA THR A 486 18.24 37.01 -9.89
C THR A 486 17.93 36.30 -11.19
N TYR A 487 16.65 36.03 -11.43
CA TYR A 487 16.16 35.31 -12.60
C TYR A 487 15.37 36.23 -13.55
N GLU A 488 15.60 36.10 -14.85
CA GLU A 488 14.82 36.76 -15.89
C GLU A 488 14.58 35.85 -17.10
N LEU A 489 13.48 36.07 -17.81
CA LEU A 489 13.26 35.43 -19.12
C LEU A 489 14.14 36.14 -20.15
N ALA A 490 14.99 35.38 -20.82
CA ALA A 490 16.00 35.91 -21.72
C ALA A 490 15.67 35.64 -23.19
N ASP A 491 16.00 36.59 -24.05
CA ASP A 491 15.85 36.46 -25.50
C ASP A 491 16.94 35.52 -26.07
N GLY A 492 16.61 34.71 -27.07
CA GLY A 492 17.57 33.84 -27.78
C GLY A 492 16.99 32.49 -28.21
N THR A 493 17.84 31.58 -28.69
CA THR A 493 17.37 30.25 -29.10
C THR A 493 16.68 29.51 -27.94
N GLY A 494 15.40 29.13 -28.08
CA GLY A 494 14.61 28.46 -27.04
C GLY A 494 13.71 29.37 -26.22
N ASP A 495 13.54 30.64 -26.63
CA ASP A 495 12.68 31.64 -25.97
C ASP A 495 11.25 31.70 -26.53
N THR A 496 10.85 30.71 -27.34
CA THR A 496 9.63 30.77 -28.17
C THR A 496 8.37 31.02 -27.37
N ASP A 497 8.34 30.55 -26.13
CA ASP A 497 7.18 30.63 -25.25
C ASP A 497 7.37 31.55 -24.03
N ASN A 498 8.44 32.35 -23.99
CA ASN A 498 8.69 33.26 -22.86
C ASN A 498 7.48 34.16 -22.57
N ALA A 499 6.71 34.57 -23.59
CA ALA A 499 5.53 35.41 -23.42
C ALA A 499 4.38 34.73 -22.62
N ALA A 500 4.36 33.41 -22.55
CA ALA A 500 3.38 32.65 -21.78
C ALA A 500 3.70 32.63 -20.27
N PHE A 501 4.88 33.09 -19.84
CA PHE A 501 5.32 33.01 -18.45
C PHE A 501 5.73 34.37 -17.88
N THR A 502 5.76 34.44 -16.55
CA THR A 502 6.34 35.54 -15.77
C THR A 502 7.17 34.94 -14.64
N ILE A 503 8.24 35.62 -14.22
CA ILE A 503 9.03 35.23 -13.04
C ILE A 503 8.73 36.19 -11.88
N ALA A 504 8.29 35.64 -10.75
CA ALA A 504 7.97 36.37 -9.53
C ALA A 504 8.96 35.98 -8.41
N GLY A 505 10.07 36.71 -8.30
CA GLY A 505 11.17 36.33 -7.40
C GLY A 505 12.00 35.20 -8.01
N ASP A 506 11.91 34.01 -7.44
CA ASP A 506 12.48 32.75 -7.94
C ASP A 506 11.41 31.81 -8.54
N ALA A 507 10.12 32.14 -8.46
CA ALA A 507 9.05 31.30 -8.98
C ALA A 507 8.72 31.60 -10.45
N LEU A 508 8.65 30.57 -11.29
CA LEU A 508 8.10 30.62 -12.65
C LEU A 508 6.57 30.48 -12.58
N GLN A 509 5.83 31.39 -13.22
CA GLN A 509 4.36 31.39 -13.25
C GLN A 509 3.84 31.43 -14.69
N ILE A 510 2.76 30.71 -14.97
CA ILE A 510 2.09 30.73 -16.28
C ILE A 510 1.04 31.85 -16.35
N ASN A 511 1.03 32.66 -17.40
CA ASN A 511 0.22 33.90 -17.50
C ASN A 511 -1.27 33.64 -17.79
N SER A 512 -1.60 32.50 -18.38
CA SER A 512 -2.96 32.08 -18.72
C SER A 512 -3.11 30.58 -18.45
N SER A 513 -4.34 30.11 -18.32
CA SER A 513 -4.61 28.67 -18.21
C SER A 513 -3.99 27.94 -19.41
N PRO A 514 -3.13 26.94 -19.19
CA PRO A 514 -2.73 26.03 -20.25
C PRO A 514 -3.90 25.12 -20.63
N ASP A 515 -3.82 24.60 -21.85
CA ASP A 515 -4.77 23.71 -22.53
C ASP A 515 -3.87 22.77 -23.34
N TYR A 516 -3.85 21.50 -22.95
CA TYR A 516 -2.92 20.48 -23.42
C TYR A 516 -3.20 20.14 -24.88
N GLU A 517 -4.46 20.04 -25.27
CA GLU A 517 -4.97 19.71 -26.61
C GLU A 517 -4.52 20.77 -27.61
N THR A 518 -4.45 22.02 -27.17
CA THR A 518 -3.91 23.13 -27.95
C THR A 518 -2.38 23.10 -27.95
N LYS A 519 -1.75 22.88 -26.78
CA LYS A 519 -0.30 22.89 -26.63
C LYS A 519 0.20 22.18 -25.36
N SER A 520 0.69 20.96 -25.53
CA SER A 520 1.25 20.11 -24.47
C SER A 520 2.65 20.49 -23.94
N ARG A 521 3.36 21.41 -24.59
CA ARG A 521 4.76 21.74 -24.26
C ARG A 521 5.14 23.17 -24.59
N TYR A 522 5.78 23.85 -23.64
CA TYR A 522 6.33 25.19 -23.80
C TYR A 522 7.86 25.18 -23.67
N ASP A 523 8.53 25.92 -24.54
CA ASP A 523 9.98 26.13 -24.51
C ASP A 523 10.30 27.56 -24.08
N ILE A 524 10.95 27.69 -22.92
CA ILE A 524 11.37 28.96 -22.35
C ILE A 524 12.88 29.03 -22.21
N ARG A 525 13.41 30.27 -22.19
CA ARG A 525 14.82 30.54 -21.96
C ARG A 525 14.96 31.43 -20.75
N VAL A 526 15.67 30.95 -19.73
CA VAL A 526 15.83 31.62 -18.44
C VAL A 526 17.29 32.00 -18.26
N GLN A 527 17.55 33.18 -17.70
CA GLN A 527 18.86 33.66 -17.33
C GLN A 527 18.94 33.89 -15.83
N THR A 528 19.98 33.36 -15.19
CA THR A 528 20.35 33.67 -13.81
C THR A 528 21.55 34.62 -13.82
N THR A 529 21.59 35.56 -12.88
CA THR A 529 22.69 36.52 -12.71
C THR A 529 23.10 36.58 -11.24
N ASP A 530 24.39 36.46 -10.98
CA ASP A 530 25.00 36.51 -9.66
C ASP A 530 25.13 37.96 -9.10
N ALA A 531 25.65 38.10 -7.88
CA ALA A 531 25.90 39.41 -7.26
C ALA A 531 27.07 40.19 -7.93
N GLY A 532 27.93 39.50 -8.66
CA GLY A 532 29.03 40.04 -9.46
C GLY A 532 28.60 40.62 -10.82
N GLY A 533 27.37 40.35 -11.26
CA GLY A 533 26.80 40.73 -12.55
C GLY A 533 27.16 39.78 -13.71
N ASN A 534 27.67 38.58 -13.42
CA ASN A 534 27.84 37.54 -14.44
C ASN A 534 26.56 36.71 -14.57
N SER A 535 26.30 36.20 -15.77
CA SER A 535 25.05 35.49 -16.06
C SER A 535 25.27 34.18 -16.80
N TYR A 536 24.33 33.26 -16.60
CA TYR A 536 24.18 32.01 -17.33
C TYR A 536 22.75 31.89 -17.83
N SER A 537 22.55 31.31 -19.02
CA SER A 537 21.22 31.11 -19.58
C SER A 537 21.03 29.69 -20.06
N GLU A 538 19.85 29.15 -19.81
CA GLU A 538 19.47 27.79 -20.14
C GLU A 538 18.07 27.74 -20.74
N ASN A 539 17.86 26.74 -21.59
CA ASN A 539 16.56 26.46 -22.17
C ASN A 539 15.88 25.41 -21.31
N LEU A 540 14.68 25.71 -20.86
CA LEU A 540 13.86 24.82 -20.05
C LEU A 540 12.59 24.49 -20.82
N THR A 541 12.18 23.24 -20.70
CA THR A 541 10.92 22.75 -21.25
C THR A 541 9.92 22.63 -20.11
N ILE A 542 8.76 23.23 -20.27
CA ILE A 542 7.61 23.06 -19.37
C ILE A 542 6.61 22.15 -20.07
N ASN A 543 6.31 21.02 -19.46
CA ASN A 543 5.31 20.07 -19.94
C ASN A 543 3.97 20.40 -19.28
N ILE A 544 2.91 20.38 -20.07
CA ILE A 544 1.55 20.41 -19.56
C ILE A 544 1.13 18.95 -19.34
N ASN A 545 0.57 18.65 -18.17
CA ASN A 545 -0.04 17.36 -17.94
C ASN A 545 -1.49 17.42 -18.45
N ASP A 546 -1.82 16.44 -19.26
CA ASP A 546 -3.16 16.15 -19.78
C ASP A 546 -4.10 15.79 -18.62
N VAL A 547 -5.25 16.47 -18.51
CA VAL A 547 -6.26 16.25 -17.47
C VAL A 547 -7.59 15.91 -18.11
N ASN A 548 -8.10 14.71 -17.81
CA ASN A 548 -9.35 14.22 -18.37
C ASN A 548 -10.53 15.17 -18.19
N GLU A 549 -11.32 15.32 -19.25
CA GLU A 549 -12.45 16.22 -19.42
C GLU A 549 -13.66 15.49 -19.98
N ALA A 550 -14.85 15.93 -19.58
CA ALA A 550 -16.06 15.23 -19.96
C ALA A 550 -16.30 15.24 -21.48
N PRO A 551 -16.86 14.14 -22.04
CA PRO A 551 -17.32 14.10 -23.41
C PRO A 551 -18.27 15.25 -23.77
N THR A 552 -18.25 15.66 -25.03
CA THR A 552 -19.01 16.83 -25.50
C THR A 552 -20.13 16.53 -26.49
N ASP A 553 -20.11 15.37 -27.15
CA ASP A 553 -21.14 14.99 -28.14
C ASP A 553 -21.19 13.47 -28.36
N ILE A 554 -22.36 12.94 -28.76
CA ILE A 554 -22.51 11.55 -29.23
C ILE A 554 -23.12 11.57 -30.65
N GLU A 555 -22.45 10.96 -31.61
CA GLU A 555 -23.01 10.71 -32.93
C GLU A 555 -23.43 9.25 -33.08
N LEU A 556 -24.54 9.01 -33.78
CA LEU A 556 -24.99 7.69 -34.22
C LEU A 556 -25.02 7.72 -35.76
N ASP A 557 -24.17 6.91 -36.39
CA ASP A 557 -23.87 6.98 -37.83
C ASP A 557 -25.07 6.64 -38.73
N ASN A 558 -25.95 5.75 -38.27
CA ASN A 558 -27.18 5.37 -38.96
C ASN A 558 -28.38 5.36 -37.99
N LYS A 559 -29.46 6.05 -38.38
CA LYS A 559 -30.66 6.27 -37.55
C LYS A 559 -31.92 5.66 -38.17
N SER A 560 -31.74 4.67 -39.04
CA SER A 560 -32.84 3.96 -39.68
C SER A 560 -32.57 2.48 -39.81
N ILE A 561 -33.61 1.68 -39.60
CA ILE A 561 -33.58 0.23 -39.80
C ILE A 561 -34.79 -0.19 -40.62
N ASN A 562 -34.66 -1.22 -41.45
CA ASN A 562 -35.82 -1.81 -42.12
C ASN A 562 -36.65 -2.60 -41.11
N GLU A 563 -37.96 -2.68 -41.33
CA GLU A 563 -38.78 -3.66 -40.62
C GLU A 563 -38.42 -5.11 -41.00
N ASN A 564 -38.91 -6.07 -40.21
CA ASN A 564 -38.75 -7.51 -40.46
C ASN A 564 -37.30 -8.03 -40.47
N VAL A 565 -36.36 -7.27 -39.88
CA VAL A 565 -34.99 -7.73 -39.64
C VAL A 565 -34.94 -8.65 -38.41
N ALA A 566 -33.94 -9.53 -38.32
CA ALA A 566 -33.79 -10.41 -37.17
C ALA A 566 -33.52 -9.62 -35.88
N ALA A 567 -33.86 -10.21 -34.72
CA ALA A 567 -33.42 -9.67 -33.43
C ALA A 567 -31.88 -9.52 -33.39
N ASN A 568 -31.42 -8.52 -32.64
CA ASN A 568 -30.03 -8.11 -32.48
C ASN A 568 -29.37 -7.60 -33.78
N THR A 569 -30.17 -7.21 -34.77
CA THR A 569 -29.63 -6.54 -35.96
C THR A 569 -29.11 -5.16 -35.58
N ALA A 570 -27.90 -4.84 -36.03
CA ALA A 570 -27.27 -3.53 -35.88
C ALA A 570 -28.09 -2.42 -36.55
N VAL A 571 -28.36 -1.35 -35.80
CA VAL A 571 -28.98 -0.11 -36.29
C VAL A 571 -27.89 0.84 -36.78
N GLY A 572 -26.88 1.08 -35.95
CA GLY A 572 -25.76 1.98 -36.20
C GLY A 572 -24.76 1.93 -35.04
N THR A 573 -23.64 2.60 -35.20
CA THR A 573 -22.54 2.63 -34.24
C THR A 573 -22.39 4.04 -33.66
N PHE A 574 -22.21 4.12 -32.36
CA PHE A 574 -21.95 5.36 -31.64
C PHE A 574 -20.49 5.78 -31.78
N THR A 575 -20.28 7.09 -31.88
CA THR A 575 -18.97 7.73 -31.77
C THR A 575 -19.07 8.95 -30.88
N THR A 576 -18.12 9.13 -29.98
CA THR A 576 -18.08 10.25 -29.04
C THR A 576 -17.08 11.31 -29.50
N THR A 577 -17.44 12.57 -29.31
CA THR A 577 -16.50 13.70 -29.44
C THR A 577 -16.03 14.11 -28.06
N ASP A 578 -14.73 14.06 -27.85
CA ASP A 578 -14.08 14.35 -26.58
C ASP A 578 -12.87 15.26 -26.80
N PRO A 579 -12.60 16.23 -25.91
CA PRO A 579 -11.34 16.96 -25.88
C PRO A 579 -10.11 16.05 -25.83
N ASP A 580 -10.15 14.99 -25.03
CA ASP A 580 -9.01 14.12 -24.74
C ASP A 580 -8.77 13.13 -25.87
N THR A 581 -7.67 13.35 -26.60
CA THR A 581 -7.39 12.56 -27.80
C THR A 581 -6.80 11.19 -27.43
N GLY A 582 -7.57 10.13 -27.69
CA GLY A 582 -7.15 8.75 -27.45
C GLY A 582 -7.95 8.05 -26.36
N ASP A 583 -8.91 8.77 -25.78
CA ASP A 583 -9.83 8.23 -24.80
C ASP A 583 -10.70 7.11 -25.35
N THR A 584 -11.03 6.19 -24.45
CA THR A 584 -11.93 5.07 -24.72
C THR A 584 -13.30 5.40 -24.15
N PHE A 585 -14.35 5.15 -24.94
CA PHE A 585 -15.71 5.48 -24.56
C PHE A 585 -16.54 4.24 -24.34
N THR A 586 -17.31 4.24 -23.25
CA THR A 586 -18.37 3.26 -23.00
C THR A 586 -19.72 3.90 -23.26
N TYR A 587 -20.67 3.10 -23.76
CA TYR A 587 -22.01 3.57 -24.10
C TYR A 587 -23.07 2.77 -23.36
N GLU A 588 -24.04 3.46 -22.76
CA GLU A 588 -25.16 2.83 -22.08
C GLU A 588 -26.49 3.54 -22.37
N LEU A 589 -27.59 2.80 -22.25
CA LEU A 589 -28.94 3.36 -22.35
C LEU A 589 -29.31 4.03 -21.03
N ALA A 590 -29.57 5.33 -21.07
CA ALA A 590 -29.79 6.14 -19.88
C ALA A 590 -31.24 6.55 -19.70
N VAL A 591 -31.69 6.62 -18.44
CA VAL A 591 -33.06 7.01 -18.09
C VAL A 591 -33.29 8.53 -18.17
N GLY A 592 -34.53 8.95 -18.42
CA GLY A 592 -34.99 10.34 -18.41
C GLY A 592 -35.48 10.83 -19.79
N THR A 593 -35.61 12.15 -19.99
CA THR A 593 -36.28 12.69 -21.19
C THR A 593 -35.67 12.16 -22.50
N GLY A 594 -36.46 11.42 -23.28
CA GLY A 594 -36.02 10.81 -24.54
C GLY A 594 -35.76 9.29 -24.47
N ASP A 595 -35.99 8.65 -23.32
CA ASP A 595 -35.72 7.22 -23.06
C ASP A 595 -36.91 6.27 -23.32
N ALA A 596 -38.00 6.78 -23.91
CA ALA A 596 -39.30 6.11 -23.93
C ALA A 596 -39.23 4.67 -24.49
N ASP A 597 -38.26 4.42 -25.36
CA ASP A 597 -38.11 3.15 -26.08
C ASP A 597 -36.77 2.45 -25.82
N ASN A 598 -36.02 2.83 -24.78
CA ASN A 598 -34.72 2.20 -24.47
C ASN A 598 -34.81 0.67 -24.37
N ALA A 599 -35.88 0.12 -23.79
CA ALA A 599 -36.07 -1.32 -23.63
C ALA A 599 -36.12 -2.11 -24.96
N ALA A 600 -36.37 -1.44 -26.09
CA ALA A 600 -36.37 -2.08 -27.40
C ALA A 600 -34.96 -2.31 -27.98
N PHE A 601 -33.91 -1.78 -27.33
CA PHE A 601 -32.53 -1.84 -27.81
C PHE A 601 -31.56 -2.37 -26.76
N THR A 602 -30.42 -2.83 -27.23
CA THR A 602 -29.22 -3.14 -26.43
C THR A 602 -28.03 -2.49 -27.11
N ILE A 603 -27.00 -2.16 -26.35
CA ILE A 603 -25.73 -1.66 -26.88
C ILE A 603 -24.68 -2.75 -26.68
N SER A 604 -24.03 -3.16 -27.78
CA SER A 604 -22.93 -4.14 -27.77
C SER A 604 -21.65 -3.41 -28.18
N GLY A 605 -20.80 -3.08 -27.19
CA GLY A 605 -19.66 -2.19 -27.40
C GLY A 605 -20.13 -0.77 -27.74
N ALA A 606 -19.95 -0.34 -28.99
CA ALA A 606 -20.48 0.92 -29.51
C ALA A 606 -21.68 0.74 -30.45
N GLU A 607 -22.09 -0.49 -30.75
CA GLU A 607 -23.15 -0.77 -31.72
C GLU A 607 -24.53 -0.81 -31.05
N LEU A 608 -25.47 -0.01 -31.54
CA LEU A 608 -26.88 -0.06 -31.16
C LEU A 608 -27.57 -1.20 -31.89
N GLN A 609 -28.13 -2.16 -31.16
CA GLN A 609 -28.84 -3.32 -31.70
C GLN A 609 -30.30 -3.32 -31.26
N ILE A 610 -31.21 -3.76 -32.13
CA ILE A 610 -32.64 -3.86 -31.79
C ILE A 610 -32.99 -5.24 -31.24
N ASN A 611 -33.61 -5.31 -30.06
CA ASN A 611 -33.82 -6.55 -29.30
C ASN A 611 -34.84 -7.49 -29.93
N SER A 612 -35.72 -6.96 -30.77
CA SER A 612 -36.79 -7.70 -31.44
C SER A 612 -37.03 -7.14 -32.83
N SER A 613 -37.55 -7.98 -33.72
CA SER A 613 -37.84 -7.56 -35.10
C SER A 613 -38.78 -6.35 -35.10
N PRO A 614 -38.39 -5.20 -35.68
CA PRO A 614 -39.26 -4.04 -35.77
C PRO A 614 -40.36 -4.28 -36.81
N ASP A 615 -41.57 -3.80 -36.51
CA ASP A 615 -42.76 -3.82 -37.37
C ASP A 615 -43.21 -2.35 -37.56
N PHE A 616 -43.20 -1.87 -38.80
CA PHE A 616 -43.51 -0.49 -39.13
C PHE A 616 -44.97 -0.14 -38.86
N GLU A 617 -45.89 -1.03 -39.21
CA GLU A 617 -47.34 -0.89 -39.08
C GLU A 617 -47.75 -0.75 -37.60
N THR A 618 -47.03 -1.43 -36.72
CA THR A 618 -47.18 -1.28 -35.26
C THR A 618 -46.49 -0.01 -34.76
N LYS A 619 -45.24 0.23 -35.16
CA LYS A 619 -44.44 1.35 -34.67
C LYS A 619 -43.34 1.78 -35.63
N SER A 620 -43.55 2.94 -36.26
CA SER A 620 -42.64 3.48 -37.27
C SER A 620 -41.43 4.27 -36.74
N ARG A 621 -41.32 4.48 -35.42
CA ARG A 621 -40.22 5.25 -34.81
C ARG A 621 -39.97 4.86 -33.36
N TYR A 622 -38.72 4.98 -32.93
CA TYR A 622 -38.28 4.78 -31.56
C TYR A 622 -37.48 5.98 -31.06
N ASP A 623 -37.73 6.41 -29.82
CA ASP A 623 -36.99 7.47 -29.14
C ASP A 623 -36.13 6.85 -28.02
N ILE A 624 -34.81 6.99 -28.13
CA ILE A 624 -33.83 6.45 -27.19
C ILE A 624 -32.93 7.54 -26.60
N ARG A 625 -32.39 7.27 -25.41
CA ARG A 625 -31.43 8.13 -24.72
C ARG A 625 -30.19 7.34 -24.34
N VAL A 626 -29.03 7.88 -24.70
CA VAL A 626 -27.74 7.21 -24.59
C VAL A 626 -26.78 8.09 -23.80
N GLN A 627 -25.99 7.48 -22.93
CA GLN A 627 -24.87 8.06 -22.23
C GLN A 627 -23.57 7.55 -22.83
N THR A 628 -22.61 8.44 -23.02
CA THR A 628 -21.20 8.07 -23.21
C THR A 628 -20.43 8.43 -21.95
N THR A 629 -19.49 7.59 -21.57
CA THR A 629 -18.59 7.81 -20.43
C THR A 629 -17.15 7.55 -20.89
N ASP A 630 -16.26 8.49 -20.62
CA ASP A 630 -14.82 8.42 -20.95
C ASP A 630 -14.04 7.54 -19.94
N ALA A 631 -12.71 7.47 -20.07
CA ALA A 631 -11.86 6.70 -19.17
C ALA A 631 -11.75 7.34 -17.76
N GLY A 632 -11.90 8.67 -17.67
CA GLY A 632 -11.95 9.43 -16.42
C GLY A 632 -13.26 9.31 -15.63
N ARG A 633 -14.27 8.62 -16.17
CA ARG A 633 -15.63 8.46 -15.63
C ARG A 633 -16.49 9.72 -15.69
N GLU A 634 -16.15 10.68 -16.52
CA GLU A 634 -17.02 11.80 -16.84
C GLU A 634 -17.96 11.44 -18.01
N SER A 635 -19.15 12.05 -18.07
CA SER A 635 -20.22 11.55 -18.95
C SER A 635 -21.02 12.64 -19.67
N TYR A 636 -21.53 12.27 -20.84
CA TYR A 636 -22.43 13.09 -21.65
C TYR A 636 -23.66 12.29 -22.11
N LEU A 637 -24.80 12.96 -22.25
CA LEU A 637 -26.11 12.34 -22.53
C LEU A 637 -26.76 12.96 -23.76
N GLU A 638 -27.21 12.12 -24.69
CA GLU A 638 -27.92 12.56 -25.90
C GLU A 638 -29.13 11.67 -26.22
N SER A 639 -30.11 12.23 -26.92
CA SER A 639 -31.31 11.51 -27.37
C SER A 639 -31.33 11.35 -28.88
N PHE A 640 -31.68 10.16 -29.35
CA PHE A 640 -31.79 9.82 -30.77
C PHE A 640 -33.20 9.33 -31.10
N THR A 641 -33.63 9.64 -32.33
CA THR A 641 -34.84 9.04 -32.91
C THR A 641 -34.42 8.09 -34.02
N VAL A 642 -34.73 6.80 -33.87
CA VAL A 642 -34.52 5.76 -34.89
C VAL A 642 -35.81 5.54 -35.65
N THR A 643 -35.77 5.64 -36.98
CA THR A 643 -36.95 5.42 -37.84
C THR A 643 -36.97 4.02 -38.42
N VAL A 644 -38.14 3.38 -38.44
CA VAL A 644 -38.35 2.12 -39.15
C VAL A 644 -38.73 2.44 -40.60
N THR A 645 -38.12 1.74 -41.55
CA THR A 645 -38.45 1.85 -42.98
C THR A 645 -39.40 0.71 -43.36
N ASN A 646 -40.57 1.06 -43.94
CA ASN A 646 -41.54 0.05 -44.38
C ASN A 646 -40.99 -0.80 -45.55
N VAL A 647 -41.30 -2.10 -45.56
CA VAL A 647 -40.85 -3.09 -46.54
C VAL A 647 -42.00 -3.93 -47.09
N ASN A 648 -42.72 -3.41 -48.09
CA ASN A 648 -43.82 -4.09 -48.80
C ASN A 648 -43.96 -5.61 -48.55
N GLU A 649 -44.93 -6.05 -47.79
CA GLU A 649 -45.27 -7.44 -47.45
C GLU A 649 -46.12 -8.08 -48.55
N ALA A 650 -46.47 -9.36 -48.40
CA ALA A 650 -47.39 -10.03 -49.33
C ALA A 650 -48.79 -10.07 -48.70
N PRO A 651 -49.87 -9.92 -49.48
CA PRO A 651 -51.21 -9.88 -48.92
C PRO A 651 -51.57 -11.21 -48.28
N THR A 652 -52.15 -11.15 -47.08
CA THR A 652 -52.69 -12.33 -46.40
C THR A 652 -54.11 -12.59 -46.86
N LEU A 653 -54.36 -13.79 -47.38
CA LEU A 653 -55.68 -14.21 -47.84
C LEU A 653 -56.43 -15.01 -46.77
N THR A 654 -57.71 -14.69 -46.61
CA THR A 654 -58.64 -15.39 -45.72
C THR A 654 -59.91 -15.77 -46.47
N VAL A 655 -60.59 -16.78 -45.95
CA VAL A 655 -61.87 -17.27 -46.49
C VAL A 655 -62.67 -17.87 -45.34
N ASP A 656 -63.96 -17.53 -45.25
CA ASP A 656 -64.82 -18.01 -44.14
C ASP A 656 -64.93 -19.54 -44.09
N VAL A 657 -64.79 -20.20 -45.24
CA VAL A 657 -64.79 -21.65 -45.38
C VAL A 657 -63.81 -22.09 -46.45
N THR A 658 -62.76 -22.82 -46.07
CA THR A 658 -61.78 -23.41 -47.00
C THR A 658 -62.30 -24.67 -47.69
N ASN A 659 -63.32 -25.31 -47.10
CA ASN A 659 -64.00 -26.47 -47.67
C ASN A 659 -65.45 -26.10 -47.95
N VAL A 660 -65.82 -26.05 -49.22
CA VAL A 660 -67.19 -25.72 -49.64
C VAL A 660 -67.83 -26.95 -50.25
N SER A 661 -68.94 -27.39 -49.66
CA SER A 661 -69.75 -28.47 -50.21
C SER A 661 -70.88 -27.92 -51.05
N LEU A 662 -70.94 -28.32 -52.32
CA LEU A 662 -72.02 -27.99 -53.24
C LEU A 662 -72.73 -29.26 -53.71
N ALA A 663 -74.03 -29.16 -53.98
CA ALA A 663 -74.79 -30.30 -54.48
C ALA A 663 -74.46 -30.61 -55.96
N ASP A 664 -74.48 -31.88 -56.33
CA ASP A 664 -74.44 -32.30 -57.73
C ASP A 664 -75.58 -31.64 -58.53
N GLY A 665 -75.23 -30.96 -59.64
CA GLY A 665 -76.17 -30.17 -60.45
C GLY A 665 -76.31 -28.70 -60.07
N THR A 666 -75.51 -28.15 -59.15
CA THR A 666 -75.50 -26.71 -58.81
C THR A 666 -75.36 -25.85 -60.07
N SER A 667 -76.26 -24.90 -60.28
CA SER A 667 -76.36 -24.09 -61.50
C SER A 667 -75.31 -22.98 -61.59
N SER A 668 -74.99 -22.57 -62.82
CA SER A 668 -74.14 -21.40 -63.11
C SER A 668 -74.70 -20.12 -62.44
N GLY A 669 -73.82 -19.28 -61.92
CA GLY A 669 -74.12 -18.04 -61.19
C GLY A 669 -74.28 -18.20 -59.68
N THR A 670 -74.20 -19.43 -59.15
CA THR A 670 -74.24 -19.68 -57.70
C THR A 670 -72.93 -19.19 -57.06
N ALA A 671 -73.02 -18.36 -56.03
CA ALA A 671 -71.86 -17.97 -55.24
C ALA A 671 -71.34 -19.16 -54.43
N VAL A 672 -70.02 -19.35 -54.40
CA VAL A 672 -69.35 -20.47 -53.72
C VAL A 672 -68.82 -19.98 -52.38
N VAL A 673 -67.90 -19.01 -52.43
CA VAL A 673 -67.30 -18.37 -51.27
C VAL A 673 -66.63 -17.06 -51.72
N THR A 674 -66.34 -16.17 -50.77
CA THR A 674 -65.60 -14.93 -51.01
C THR A 674 -64.22 -15.06 -50.38
N VAL A 675 -63.18 -14.83 -51.16
CA VAL A 675 -61.80 -14.70 -50.66
C VAL A 675 -61.57 -13.24 -50.32
N THR A 676 -61.13 -12.97 -49.10
CA THR A 676 -60.81 -11.62 -48.64
C THR A 676 -59.31 -11.56 -48.37
N GLY A 677 -58.63 -10.65 -49.06
CA GLY A 677 -57.25 -10.31 -48.77
C GLY A 677 -57.17 -9.11 -47.84
N ALA A 678 -56.23 -9.17 -46.90
CA ALA A 678 -55.73 -8.02 -46.16
C ALA A 678 -54.28 -7.80 -46.55
N ASP A 679 -53.89 -6.55 -46.64
CA ASP A 679 -52.50 -6.16 -46.81
C ASP A 679 -52.19 -5.14 -45.73
N GLU A 680 -51.12 -5.39 -44.98
CA GLU A 680 -50.74 -4.57 -43.83
C GLU A 680 -50.04 -3.28 -44.29
N ASP A 681 -49.46 -3.29 -45.49
CA ASP A 681 -48.85 -2.13 -46.11
C ASP A 681 -49.79 -0.94 -46.25
N VAL A 682 -49.29 0.22 -45.85
CA VAL A 682 -50.01 1.49 -45.88
C VAL A 682 -50.44 1.86 -47.31
N GLY A 683 -51.71 1.61 -47.63
CA GLY A 683 -52.35 2.00 -48.89
C GLY A 683 -52.76 0.84 -49.80
N ASP A 684 -52.36 -0.39 -49.48
CA ASP A 684 -52.49 -1.54 -50.39
C ASP A 684 -53.73 -2.41 -50.12
N ALA A 685 -54.29 -2.38 -48.91
CA ALA A 685 -55.52 -3.09 -48.54
C ALA A 685 -56.74 -2.80 -49.44
N SER A 686 -56.75 -1.69 -50.19
CA SER A 686 -57.84 -1.29 -51.09
C SER A 686 -57.60 -1.60 -52.58
N ASN A 687 -56.45 -2.18 -52.94
CA ASN A 687 -55.98 -2.35 -54.33
C ASN A 687 -55.66 -3.80 -54.72
N LEU A 688 -56.06 -4.79 -53.92
CA LEU A 688 -55.78 -6.20 -54.22
C LEU A 688 -56.52 -6.71 -55.46
N ILE A 689 -55.80 -7.47 -56.30
CA ILE A 689 -56.33 -8.09 -57.53
C ILE A 689 -56.39 -9.61 -57.39
N TYR A 690 -57.60 -10.18 -57.39
CA TYR A 690 -57.83 -11.62 -57.18
C TYR A 690 -57.86 -12.43 -58.48
N SER A 691 -57.31 -13.65 -58.46
CA SER A 691 -57.36 -14.59 -59.59
C SER A 691 -57.33 -16.07 -59.14
N ILE A 692 -57.86 -16.98 -59.97
CA ILE A 692 -57.69 -18.43 -59.78
C ILE A 692 -56.49 -18.86 -60.62
N VAL A 693 -55.45 -19.37 -59.97
CA VAL A 693 -54.16 -19.72 -60.60
C VAL A 693 -54.14 -21.19 -61.01
N SER A 694 -54.72 -22.07 -60.20
CA SER A 694 -54.77 -23.50 -60.48
C SER A 694 -56.04 -24.16 -59.89
N GLY A 695 -56.26 -25.45 -60.19
CA GLY A 695 -57.41 -26.21 -59.65
C GLY A 695 -58.70 -26.20 -60.47
N ASP A 696 -58.82 -25.31 -61.46
CA ASP A 696 -60.02 -25.18 -62.32
C ASP A 696 -59.74 -25.43 -63.81
N ALA A 697 -59.19 -26.61 -64.13
CA ALA A 697 -58.83 -26.95 -65.51
C ALA A 697 -60.02 -26.92 -66.50
N ASN A 698 -61.26 -27.02 -66.01
CA ASN A 698 -62.47 -27.02 -66.83
C ASN A 698 -63.13 -25.64 -66.92
N SER A 699 -62.63 -24.61 -66.24
CA SER A 699 -63.30 -23.31 -66.08
C SER A 699 -64.73 -23.49 -65.56
N ASP A 700 -64.89 -24.36 -64.56
CA ASP A 700 -66.14 -24.63 -63.85
C ASP A 700 -66.44 -23.51 -62.83
N PHE A 701 -65.44 -22.72 -62.43
CA PHE A 701 -65.53 -21.57 -61.53
C PHE A 701 -65.05 -20.27 -62.20
N ALA A 702 -65.39 -19.14 -61.61
CA ALA A 702 -64.88 -17.82 -61.94
C ALA A 702 -64.74 -17.00 -60.67
N ILE A 703 -63.71 -16.14 -60.60
CA ILE A 703 -63.51 -15.19 -59.50
C ILE A 703 -63.64 -13.75 -60.01
N ASP A 704 -64.29 -12.91 -59.22
CA ASP A 704 -64.31 -11.47 -59.47
C ASP A 704 -63.01 -10.83 -58.95
N SER A 705 -62.27 -10.17 -59.84
CA SER A 705 -60.91 -9.71 -59.55
C SER A 705 -60.83 -8.54 -58.57
N GLY A 706 -61.93 -7.84 -58.28
CA GLY A 706 -61.97 -6.71 -57.34
C GLY A 706 -62.66 -7.03 -56.02
N THR A 707 -63.42 -8.13 -55.94
CA THR A 707 -64.19 -8.50 -54.75
C THR A 707 -63.85 -9.88 -54.19
N GLY A 708 -63.04 -10.69 -54.90
CA GLY A 708 -62.62 -12.02 -54.47
C GLY A 708 -63.75 -13.07 -54.44
N VAL A 709 -64.95 -12.74 -54.94
CA VAL A 709 -66.10 -13.64 -54.94
C VAL A 709 -65.93 -14.73 -56.00
N ILE A 710 -65.92 -16.00 -55.57
CA ILE A 710 -65.90 -17.17 -56.44
C ILE A 710 -67.35 -17.59 -56.75
N THR A 711 -67.65 -17.81 -58.03
CA THR A 711 -68.95 -18.25 -58.51
C THR A 711 -68.83 -19.50 -59.39
N VAL A 712 -69.88 -20.30 -59.43
CA VAL A 712 -70.00 -21.42 -60.37
C VAL A 712 -70.18 -20.87 -61.78
N ALA A 713 -69.20 -21.07 -62.66
CA ALA A 713 -69.27 -20.65 -64.06
C ALA A 713 -70.06 -21.65 -64.91
N LYS A 714 -69.98 -22.96 -64.61
CA LYS A 714 -70.68 -24.05 -65.32
C LYS A 714 -71.36 -24.99 -64.34
N ALA A 715 -72.50 -25.55 -64.72
CA ALA A 715 -73.22 -26.49 -63.85
C ALA A 715 -72.30 -27.65 -63.40
N LEU A 716 -72.21 -27.86 -62.08
CA LEU A 716 -71.31 -28.84 -61.48
C LEU A 716 -71.86 -30.25 -61.67
N SER A 717 -70.97 -31.21 -61.95
CA SER A 717 -71.32 -32.63 -62.02
C SER A 717 -70.32 -33.45 -61.23
N ARG A 718 -70.81 -34.18 -60.22
CA ARG A 718 -69.96 -35.06 -59.40
C ARG A 718 -69.29 -36.15 -60.22
N MET A 719 -69.92 -36.60 -61.32
CA MET A 719 -69.35 -37.59 -62.24
C MET A 719 -68.23 -37.01 -63.13
N ARG A 720 -68.15 -35.67 -63.27
CA ARG A 720 -67.06 -34.99 -63.97
C ARG A 720 -65.89 -34.77 -63.02
N THR A 721 -66.16 -34.05 -61.93
CA THR A 721 -65.17 -33.74 -60.89
C THR A 721 -65.90 -33.75 -59.56
N ALA A 722 -65.52 -34.66 -58.67
CA ALA A 722 -66.13 -34.77 -57.35
C ALA A 722 -65.52 -33.81 -56.32
N MET A 723 -64.32 -33.29 -56.59
CA MET A 723 -63.55 -32.44 -55.70
C MET A 723 -62.63 -31.54 -56.52
N TYR A 724 -62.67 -30.24 -56.25
CA TYR A 724 -61.78 -29.24 -56.81
C TYR A 724 -60.90 -28.70 -55.69
N THR A 725 -59.64 -28.44 -55.97
CA THR A 725 -58.72 -27.72 -55.06
C THR A 725 -58.26 -26.49 -55.83
N LEU A 726 -58.97 -25.39 -55.62
CA LEU A 726 -58.75 -24.11 -56.29
C LEU A 726 -57.63 -23.36 -55.57
N GLU A 727 -56.56 -23.06 -56.28
CA GLU A 727 -55.53 -22.15 -55.79
C GLU A 727 -55.88 -20.73 -56.23
N VAL A 728 -56.17 -19.88 -55.26
CA VAL A 728 -56.53 -18.48 -55.46
C VAL A 728 -55.36 -17.61 -55.03
N GLN A 729 -55.11 -16.54 -55.77
CA GLN A 729 -54.06 -15.58 -55.50
C GLN A 729 -54.64 -14.17 -55.45
N ALA A 730 -54.08 -13.31 -54.59
CA ALA A 730 -54.21 -11.87 -54.70
C ALA A 730 -52.82 -11.24 -54.87
N ALA A 731 -52.75 -10.21 -55.71
CA ALA A 731 -51.56 -9.38 -55.89
C ALA A 731 -51.80 -7.98 -55.33
N ASP A 732 -50.82 -7.46 -54.60
CA ASP A 732 -50.78 -6.08 -54.12
C ASP A 732 -50.26 -5.10 -55.20
N ALA A 733 -50.09 -3.82 -54.86
CA ALA A 733 -49.64 -2.81 -55.80
C ALA A 733 -48.12 -2.86 -56.05
N GLY A 734 -47.35 -3.38 -55.10
CA GLY A 734 -45.92 -3.67 -55.20
C GLY A 734 -45.58 -4.91 -56.05
N GLY A 735 -46.57 -5.76 -56.33
CA GLY A 735 -46.45 -6.98 -57.11
C GLY A 735 -46.10 -8.25 -56.31
N LYS A 736 -46.08 -8.19 -54.97
CA LYS A 736 -46.04 -9.40 -54.14
C LYS A 736 -47.44 -10.04 -54.14
N THR A 737 -47.49 -11.33 -53.80
CA THR A 737 -48.71 -12.11 -53.93
C THR A 737 -48.89 -13.12 -52.81
N GLY A 738 -50.06 -13.16 -52.21
CA GLY A 738 -50.50 -14.23 -51.33
C GLY A 738 -51.36 -15.25 -52.06
N THR A 739 -51.32 -16.50 -51.62
CA THR A 739 -52.14 -17.59 -52.16
C THR A 739 -52.94 -18.31 -51.07
N ILE A 740 -54.10 -18.85 -51.44
CA ILE A 740 -54.92 -19.69 -50.58
C ILE A 740 -55.55 -20.83 -51.39
N GLU A 741 -55.59 -22.02 -50.79
CA GLU A 741 -56.27 -23.18 -51.38
C GLU A 741 -57.71 -23.30 -50.86
N ILE A 742 -58.66 -23.49 -51.79
CA ILE A 742 -60.08 -23.70 -51.50
C ILE A 742 -60.50 -25.01 -52.11
N THR A 743 -60.96 -25.91 -51.25
CA THR A 743 -61.47 -27.19 -51.68
C THR A 743 -62.99 -27.10 -51.88
N VAL A 744 -63.45 -27.34 -53.11
CA VAL A 744 -64.89 -27.43 -53.42
C VAL A 744 -65.26 -28.90 -53.64
N ARG A 745 -66.07 -29.46 -52.76
CA ARG A 745 -66.58 -30.84 -52.88
C ARG A 745 -67.97 -30.85 -53.48
N VAL A 746 -68.21 -31.78 -54.42
CA VAL A 746 -69.54 -31.99 -55.00
C VAL A 746 -70.20 -33.18 -54.32
N ASN A 747 -71.11 -32.92 -53.39
CA ASN A 747 -71.77 -33.94 -52.56
C ASN A 747 -72.87 -34.70 -53.33
N ALA A 748 -73.18 -35.92 -52.85
CA ALA A 748 -74.41 -36.60 -53.28
C ALA A 748 -75.63 -35.73 -52.91
N PRO A 749 -76.73 -35.80 -53.68
CA PRO A 749 -77.96 -35.13 -53.30
C PRO A 749 -78.44 -35.61 -51.91
N GLY A 750 -78.54 -34.70 -50.93
CA GLY A 750 -79.18 -34.94 -49.63
C GLY A 750 -78.28 -35.24 -48.42
N ASN A 751 -76.96 -35.11 -48.50
CA ASN A 751 -76.05 -35.15 -47.33
C ASN A 751 -75.70 -33.72 -46.89
N THR A 752 -76.01 -33.35 -45.66
CA THR A 752 -75.61 -32.09 -45.02
C THR A 752 -74.27 -32.23 -44.30
N ASP A 753 -73.55 -31.14 -44.12
CA ASP A 753 -72.26 -31.18 -43.39
C ASP A 753 -72.51 -30.85 -41.89
N PRO A 754 -71.77 -31.47 -40.96
CA PRO A 754 -71.84 -31.17 -39.53
C PRO A 754 -71.26 -29.80 -39.22
N THR A 755 -71.67 -29.20 -38.10
CA THR A 755 -71.17 -27.89 -37.62
C THR A 755 -70.64 -27.99 -36.18
N VAL A 756 -69.52 -27.33 -35.88
CA VAL A 756 -69.09 -27.11 -34.49
C VAL A 756 -69.99 -26.02 -33.88
N THR A 757 -70.42 -26.19 -32.64
CA THR A 757 -71.23 -25.17 -31.95
C THR A 757 -70.37 -23.93 -31.70
N ALA A 758 -70.82 -22.76 -32.16
CA ALA A 758 -70.07 -21.51 -32.06
C ALA A 758 -69.96 -20.98 -30.62
N GLY A 759 -68.85 -20.30 -30.30
CA GLY A 759 -68.64 -19.59 -29.03
C GLY A 759 -68.35 -20.48 -27.83
N GLN A 760 -67.71 -21.64 -28.04
CA GLN A 760 -67.31 -22.53 -26.95
C GLN A 760 -66.02 -22.01 -26.30
N THR A 761 -66.04 -21.84 -24.99
CA THR A 761 -64.90 -21.38 -24.19
C THR A 761 -64.68 -22.31 -23.00
N PHE A 762 -63.42 -22.65 -22.74
CA PHE A 762 -62.97 -23.42 -21.58
C PHE A 762 -61.84 -22.68 -20.86
N SER A 763 -61.48 -23.15 -19.67
CA SER A 763 -60.36 -22.61 -18.90
C SER A 763 -59.58 -23.72 -18.21
N VAL A 764 -58.27 -23.53 -18.08
CA VAL A 764 -57.36 -24.43 -17.36
C VAL A 764 -56.28 -23.59 -16.69
N ALA A 765 -55.86 -23.98 -15.49
CA ALA A 765 -54.75 -23.31 -14.82
C ALA A 765 -53.44 -23.61 -15.55
N GLU A 766 -52.53 -22.64 -15.59
CA GLU A 766 -51.15 -22.94 -15.94
C GLU A 766 -50.53 -23.92 -14.94
N ASN A 767 -49.36 -24.46 -15.27
CA ASN A 767 -48.71 -25.51 -14.46
C ASN A 767 -49.54 -26.81 -14.31
N SER A 768 -50.71 -26.91 -14.97
CA SER A 768 -51.53 -28.12 -14.99
C SER A 768 -50.78 -29.29 -15.62
N THR A 769 -50.67 -30.39 -14.89
CA THR A 769 -50.00 -31.61 -15.38
C THR A 769 -50.60 -32.12 -16.70
N SER A 770 -49.77 -32.70 -17.56
CA SER A 770 -50.20 -33.30 -18.83
C SER A 770 -51.29 -34.36 -18.62
N GLY A 771 -52.34 -34.32 -19.44
CA GLY A 771 -53.53 -35.16 -19.34
C GLY A 771 -54.68 -34.57 -18.52
N THR A 772 -54.56 -33.35 -18.00
CA THR A 772 -55.64 -32.66 -17.28
C THR A 772 -56.81 -32.38 -18.22
N ALA A 773 -58.03 -32.76 -17.84
CA ALA A 773 -59.23 -32.53 -18.64
C ALA A 773 -59.65 -31.05 -18.62
N VAL A 774 -59.83 -30.46 -19.81
CA VAL A 774 -60.13 -29.03 -20.00
C VAL A 774 -61.62 -28.83 -20.32
N GLY A 775 -62.17 -29.63 -21.24
CA GLY A 775 -63.53 -29.45 -21.73
C GLY A 775 -63.95 -30.50 -22.77
N THR A 776 -65.17 -30.40 -23.30
CA THR A 776 -65.65 -31.27 -24.39
C THR A 776 -66.33 -30.45 -25.48
N VAL A 777 -65.81 -30.52 -26.70
CA VAL A 777 -66.32 -29.83 -27.89
C VAL A 777 -67.63 -30.46 -28.35
N ALA A 778 -68.65 -29.62 -28.54
CA ALA A 778 -69.94 -30.01 -29.07
C ALA A 778 -70.12 -29.61 -30.54
N GLY A 779 -70.56 -30.54 -31.38
CA GLY A 779 -71.03 -30.31 -32.76
C GLY A 779 -72.45 -30.83 -32.99
N THR A 780 -73.08 -30.39 -34.08
CA THR A 780 -74.42 -30.79 -34.52
C THR A 780 -74.43 -31.18 -35.98
N ASP A 781 -75.31 -32.11 -36.35
CA ASP A 781 -75.56 -32.50 -37.74
C ASP A 781 -77.08 -32.62 -37.97
N ALA A 782 -77.55 -32.24 -39.16
CA ALA A 782 -78.97 -32.30 -39.52
C ALA A 782 -79.39 -33.70 -40.01
N ASP A 783 -78.45 -34.56 -40.39
CA ASP A 783 -78.68 -35.94 -40.80
C ASP A 783 -78.85 -36.86 -39.59
N THR A 784 -79.96 -37.61 -39.57
CA THR A 784 -80.31 -38.46 -38.42
C THR A 784 -79.49 -39.74 -38.40
N GLY A 785 -78.70 -39.95 -37.34
CA GLY A 785 -77.99 -41.19 -37.07
C GLY A 785 -76.47 -41.13 -37.26
N ASP A 786 -75.94 -39.94 -37.57
CA ASP A 786 -74.52 -39.74 -37.82
C ASP A 786 -73.70 -39.68 -36.52
N ASN A 787 -72.47 -40.17 -36.58
CA ASN A 787 -71.58 -40.26 -35.42
C ASN A 787 -70.42 -39.28 -35.59
N LEU A 788 -70.49 -38.17 -34.85
CA LEU A 788 -69.54 -37.08 -34.99
C LEU A 788 -68.19 -37.42 -34.39
N THR A 789 -67.14 -37.17 -35.18
CA THR A 789 -65.75 -37.32 -34.74
C THR A 789 -65.00 -35.99 -34.86
N TYR A 790 -64.17 -35.68 -33.86
CA TYR A 790 -63.49 -34.39 -33.73
C TYR A 790 -61.98 -34.52 -33.85
N ARG A 791 -61.32 -33.46 -34.34
CA ARG A 791 -59.85 -33.30 -34.27
C ARG A 791 -59.47 -31.83 -34.31
N ILE A 792 -58.35 -31.48 -33.68
CA ILE A 792 -57.74 -30.16 -33.81
C ILE A 792 -57.08 -30.05 -35.19
N THR A 793 -57.23 -28.91 -35.84
CA THR A 793 -56.63 -28.60 -37.15
C THR A 793 -55.84 -27.31 -37.18
N GLY A 794 -55.88 -26.48 -36.14
CA GLY A 794 -55.16 -25.21 -36.04
C GLY A 794 -55.23 -24.60 -34.65
N GLY A 795 -54.46 -23.55 -34.39
CA GLY A 795 -54.50 -22.78 -33.14
C GLY A 795 -53.87 -23.43 -31.90
N ASN A 796 -53.26 -24.61 -32.07
CA ASN A 796 -52.63 -25.39 -30.99
C ASN A 796 -51.10 -25.30 -31.06
N ALA A 797 -50.56 -24.09 -30.90
CA ALA A 797 -49.12 -23.86 -30.89
C ALA A 797 -48.44 -24.74 -29.81
N GLY A 798 -47.27 -25.29 -30.11
CA GLY A 798 -46.56 -26.21 -29.21
C GLY A 798 -47.23 -27.57 -28.99
N ASN A 799 -48.37 -27.85 -29.64
CA ASN A 799 -49.20 -29.03 -29.40
C ASN A 799 -49.59 -29.21 -27.91
N VAL A 800 -49.83 -28.10 -27.20
CA VAL A 800 -50.08 -28.11 -25.75
C VAL A 800 -51.43 -28.72 -25.35
N PHE A 801 -52.37 -28.88 -26.29
CA PHE A 801 -53.63 -29.61 -26.09
C PHE A 801 -53.75 -30.85 -26.98
N SER A 802 -54.48 -31.85 -26.49
CA SER A 802 -54.94 -33.00 -27.29
C SER A 802 -56.46 -33.12 -27.28
N LEU A 803 -57.04 -33.51 -28.41
CA LEU A 803 -58.49 -33.68 -28.59
C LEU A 803 -58.83 -35.11 -28.99
N ALA A 804 -59.61 -35.80 -28.17
CA ALA A 804 -60.13 -37.13 -28.48
C ALA A 804 -61.22 -37.06 -29.55
N GLY A 805 -61.41 -38.17 -30.29
CA GLY A 805 -62.45 -38.27 -31.31
C GLY A 805 -63.88 -38.11 -30.78
N SER A 806 -64.09 -38.23 -29.47
CA SER A 806 -65.34 -37.95 -28.75
C SER A 806 -65.61 -36.47 -28.48
N GLY A 807 -64.62 -35.60 -28.66
CA GLY A 807 -64.70 -34.16 -28.38
C GLY A 807 -63.99 -33.71 -27.09
N GLU A 808 -63.45 -34.61 -26.26
CA GLU A 808 -62.77 -34.26 -25.00
C GLU A 808 -61.37 -33.65 -25.25
N ILE A 809 -61.12 -32.46 -24.68
CA ILE A 809 -59.84 -31.76 -24.70
C ILE A 809 -59.10 -32.03 -23.39
N THR A 810 -57.81 -32.40 -23.49
CA THR A 810 -56.89 -32.50 -22.35
C THR A 810 -55.60 -31.72 -22.61
N THR A 811 -54.90 -31.30 -21.56
CA THR A 811 -53.53 -30.78 -21.66
C THR A 811 -52.59 -31.88 -22.16
N ALA A 812 -51.55 -31.50 -22.89
CA ALA A 812 -50.56 -32.40 -23.49
C ALA A 812 -49.12 -31.89 -23.31
N GLY A 813 -48.91 -30.57 -23.38
CA GLY A 813 -47.65 -29.88 -23.10
C GLY A 813 -47.71 -29.04 -21.82
N THR A 814 -46.65 -28.29 -21.55
CA THR A 814 -46.60 -27.28 -20.47
C THR A 814 -47.41 -26.05 -20.86
N LEU A 815 -48.07 -25.44 -19.89
CA LEU A 815 -48.84 -24.21 -20.03
C LEU A 815 -48.19 -23.17 -19.13
N ASN A 816 -47.99 -21.96 -19.66
CA ASN A 816 -47.48 -20.79 -18.95
C ASN A 816 -48.32 -19.58 -19.42
N HIS A 817 -48.90 -18.84 -18.48
CA HIS A 817 -49.85 -17.76 -18.74
C HIS A 817 -49.14 -16.50 -19.24
N GLU A 818 -47.99 -16.18 -18.66
CA GLU A 818 -47.16 -14.99 -18.87
C GLU A 818 -46.69 -14.94 -20.34
N GLY A 819 -46.42 -16.11 -20.92
CA GLY A 819 -46.12 -16.28 -22.34
C GLY A 819 -47.36 -16.40 -23.22
N THR A 820 -48.41 -17.14 -22.82
CA THR A 820 -49.63 -17.30 -23.63
C THR A 820 -50.90 -17.49 -22.78
N GLY A 821 -51.57 -16.39 -22.47
CA GLY A 821 -52.78 -16.39 -21.65
C GLY A 821 -54.04 -17.01 -22.28
N SER A 822 -54.08 -17.28 -23.61
CA SER A 822 -55.19 -18.02 -24.22
C SER A 822 -54.85 -18.68 -25.55
N TYR A 823 -55.55 -19.78 -25.86
CA TYR A 823 -55.46 -20.49 -27.14
C TYR A 823 -56.81 -20.50 -27.84
N THR A 824 -56.86 -20.16 -29.13
CA THR A 824 -58.05 -20.32 -29.97
C THR A 824 -57.85 -21.49 -30.92
N LEU A 825 -58.39 -22.65 -30.56
CA LEU A 825 -58.26 -23.89 -31.32
C LEU A 825 -59.24 -23.94 -32.49
N THR A 826 -58.74 -24.22 -33.68
CA THR A 826 -59.59 -24.59 -34.82
C THR A 826 -59.88 -26.09 -34.76
N VAL A 827 -61.15 -26.46 -34.60
CA VAL A 827 -61.60 -27.85 -34.48
C VAL A 827 -62.40 -28.26 -35.72
N ARG A 828 -62.08 -29.42 -36.27
CA ARG A 828 -62.85 -30.06 -37.35
C ARG A 828 -63.74 -31.17 -36.79
N VAL A 829 -65.01 -31.17 -37.22
CA VAL A 829 -66.01 -32.21 -36.97
C VAL A 829 -66.37 -32.96 -38.25
N SER A 830 -66.59 -34.27 -38.18
CA SER A 830 -66.90 -35.15 -39.32
C SER A 830 -68.05 -36.09 -38.99
N ASP A 831 -69.00 -36.24 -39.93
CA ASP A 831 -70.22 -37.07 -39.82
C ASP A 831 -69.97 -38.58 -40.04
N GLY A 832 -68.83 -38.92 -40.66
CA GLY A 832 -68.46 -40.30 -41.04
C GLY A 832 -69.00 -40.74 -42.41
N ASN A 833 -69.90 -39.96 -43.01
CA ASN A 833 -70.47 -40.13 -44.35
C ASN A 833 -69.83 -39.20 -45.40
N GLY A 834 -68.89 -38.36 -44.96
CA GLY A 834 -68.02 -37.54 -45.79
C GLY A 834 -68.40 -36.05 -45.77
N GLY A 835 -69.34 -35.62 -44.95
CA GLY A 835 -69.56 -34.23 -44.59
C GLY A 835 -68.68 -33.82 -43.41
N THR A 836 -68.07 -32.64 -43.49
CA THR A 836 -67.24 -32.10 -42.40
C THR A 836 -67.45 -30.61 -42.21
N GLY A 837 -67.33 -30.13 -40.98
CA GLY A 837 -67.32 -28.70 -40.65
C GLY A 837 -66.15 -28.31 -39.76
N THR A 838 -65.92 -27.02 -39.64
CA THR A 838 -64.87 -26.42 -38.80
C THR A 838 -65.47 -25.33 -37.93
N GLY A 839 -64.89 -25.11 -36.75
CA GLY A 839 -65.22 -23.98 -35.88
C GLY A 839 -64.17 -23.78 -34.81
N GLU A 840 -64.26 -22.64 -34.13
CA GLU A 840 -63.28 -22.23 -33.12
C GLU A 840 -63.72 -22.55 -31.70
N VAL A 841 -62.75 -22.90 -30.86
CA VAL A 841 -62.91 -23.16 -29.43
C VAL A 841 -61.80 -22.42 -28.69
N THR A 842 -62.16 -21.54 -27.76
CA THR A 842 -61.19 -20.78 -26.97
C THR A 842 -60.88 -21.49 -25.65
N ILE A 843 -59.62 -21.54 -25.26
CA ILE A 843 -59.14 -22.03 -23.97
C ILE A 843 -58.38 -20.90 -23.30
N ASN A 844 -58.90 -20.38 -22.19
CA ASN A 844 -58.20 -19.39 -21.38
C ASN A 844 -57.25 -20.10 -20.42
N ILE A 845 -56.00 -19.66 -20.36
CA ILE A 845 -55.05 -20.10 -19.34
C ILE A 845 -55.26 -19.18 -18.15
N THR A 846 -55.55 -19.75 -16.98
CA THR A 846 -55.66 -18.96 -15.75
C THR A 846 -54.32 -18.96 -15.05
N ASP A 847 -53.85 -17.75 -14.79
CA ASP A 847 -52.68 -17.39 -13.98
C ASP A 847 -52.59 -18.18 -12.65
N VAL A 848 -51.38 -18.64 -12.29
CA VAL A 848 -51.03 -19.25 -10.99
C VAL A 848 -49.73 -18.67 -10.43
N ASN A 849 -49.82 -17.57 -9.70
CA ASN A 849 -48.80 -17.00 -8.79
C ASN A 849 -47.51 -17.82 -8.55
N GLU A 850 -46.40 -17.27 -9.00
CA GLU A 850 -45.04 -17.75 -8.84
C GLU A 850 -44.34 -17.04 -7.66
N ALA A 851 -43.12 -17.47 -7.32
CA ALA A 851 -42.35 -16.83 -6.25
C ALA A 851 -41.29 -15.90 -6.87
N PRO A 852 -40.98 -14.75 -6.23
CA PRO A 852 -39.92 -13.86 -6.71
C PRO A 852 -38.59 -14.60 -6.82
N ALA A 853 -37.75 -14.22 -7.79
CA ALA A 853 -36.41 -14.76 -7.99
C ALA A 853 -35.35 -13.65 -7.88
N PHE A 854 -34.39 -13.81 -6.96
CA PHE A 854 -33.24 -12.90 -6.88
C PHE A 854 -32.28 -13.10 -8.05
N ALA A 855 -31.69 -12.00 -8.54
CA ALA A 855 -30.66 -12.05 -9.59
C ALA A 855 -29.40 -12.81 -9.14
N MET A 856 -29.07 -12.75 -7.84
CA MET A 856 -27.98 -13.51 -7.22
C MET A 856 -28.45 -14.13 -5.90
N ARG A 857 -27.94 -15.33 -5.57
CA ARG A 857 -28.26 -16.01 -4.31
C ARG A 857 -27.44 -15.50 -3.12
N THR A 858 -26.28 -14.90 -3.41
CA THR A 858 -25.32 -14.37 -2.44
C THR A 858 -24.76 -13.04 -2.93
N TYR A 859 -24.69 -12.06 -2.04
CA TYR A 859 -24.05 -10.78 -2.25
C TYR A 859 -22.93 -10.62 -1.21
N SER A 860 -21.79 -10.05 -1.59
CA SER A 860 -20.70 -9.75 -0.66
C SER A 860 -20.26 -8.31 -0.86
N GLN A 861 -20.07 -7.55 0.23
CA GLN A 861 -19.57 -6.19 0.14
C GLN A 861 -18.78 -5.78 1.39
N ASN A 862 -17.67 -5.08 1.16
CA ASN A 862 -16.87 -4.47 2.22
C ASN A 862 -17.40 -3.07 2.53
N VAL A 863 -17.47 -2.73 3.82
CA VAL A 863 -17.85 -1.41 4.31
C VAL A 863 -16.89 -0.99 5.42
N ALA A 864 -16.24 0.17 5.28
CA ALA A 864 -15.35 0.67 6.32
C ALA A 864 -16.11 0.92 7.62
N GLU A 865 -15.50 0.59 8.75
CA GLU A 865 -15.99 1.11 10.02
C GLU A 865 -15.91 2.65 10.02
N ASN A 866 -16.62 3.29 10.95
CA ASN A 866 -16.80 4.75 10.93
C ASN A 866 -17.54 5.32 9.70
N THR A 867 -17.99 4.49 8.74
CA THR A 867 -18.86 4.93 7.64
C THR A 867 -20.14 5.57 8.20
N ALA A 868 -20.46 6.77 7.69
CA ALA A 868 -21.58 7.55 8.20
C ALA A 868 -22.94 6.85 8.02
N ALA A 869 -23.83 7.03 8.99
CA ALA A 869 -25.21 6.54 8.90
C ALA A 869 -25.93 7.09 7.65
N ASN A 870 -26.86 6.30 7.11
CA ASN A 870 -27.60 6.50 5.86
C ASN A 870 -26.77 6.37 4.58
N THR A 871 -25.55 5.87 4.66
CA THR A 871 -24.76 5.51 3.47
C THR A 871 -25.30 4.20 2.88
N ALA A 872 -25.47 4.16 1.56
CA ALA A 872 -25.83 2.95 0.83
C ALA A 872 -24.63 2.01 0.74
N VAL A 873 -24.86 0.72 0.98
CA VAL A 873 -23.81 -0.30 1.06
C VAL A 873 -23.90 -1.27 -0.11
N VAL A 874 -25.08 -1.85 -0.34
CA VAL A 874 -25.34 -2.81 -1.42
C VAL A 874 -26.81 -2.74 -1.81
N THR A 875 -27.16 -3.10 -3.04
CA THR A 875 -28.55 -3.16 -3.52
C THR A 875 -28.83 -4.58 -4.00
N VAL A 876 -29.88 -5.20 -3.46
CA VAL A 876 -30.35 -6.51 -3.93
C VAL A 876 -31.51 -6.32 -4.90
N SER A 877 -31.69 -7.26 -5.84
CA SER A 877 -32.78 -7.21 -6.80
C SER A 877 -33.39 -8.60 -7.01
N ALA A 878 -34.71 -8.63 -7.03
CA ALA A 878 -35.53 -9.78 -7.38
C ALA A 878 -36.58 -9.38 -8.42
N THR A 879 -36.92 -10.31 -9.30
CA THR A 879 -37.97 -10.19 -10.31
C THR A 879 -39.05 -11.21 -10.02
N ASP A 880 -40.31 -10.85 -10.31
CA ASP A 880 -41.42 -11.79 -10.32
C ASP A 880 -41.84 -12.06 -11.76
N GLU A 881 -42.25 -13.29 -12.07
CA GLU A 881 -42.74 -13.64 -13.41
C GLU A 881 -44.18 -13.15 -13.62
N ASP A 882 -44.95 -12.99 -12.54
CA ASP A 882 -46.31 -12.46 -12.57
C ASP A 882 -46.32 -10.98 -12.97
N ASP A 883 -46.85 -10.67 -14.16
CA ASP A 883 -46.77 -9.38 -14.87
C ASP A 883 -47.33 -8.16 -14.09
N THR A 884 -47.99 -8.39 -12.95
CA THR A 884 -48.53 -7.34 -12.05
C THR A 884 -47.79 -7.18 -10.72
N ASP A 885 -46.84 -8.05 -10.42
CA ASP A 885 -46.26 -8.17 -9.09
C ASP A 885 -44.93 -7.41 -9.00
N THR A 886 -44.78 -6.64 -7.92
CA THR A 886 -43.56 -5.89 -7.65
C THR A 886 -42.99 -6.39 -6.33
N PRO A 887 -41.85 -7.11 -6.36
CA PRO A 887 -41.26 -7.67 -5.15
C PRO A 887 -41.00 -6.61 -4.09
N THR A 888 -41.28 -6.95 -2.84
CA THR A 888 -40.96 -6.16 -1.66
C THR A 888 -39.86 -6.83 -0.84
N TYR A 889 -38.95 -6.04 -0.29
CA TYR A 889 -37.74 -6.54 0.37
C TYR A 889 -37.74 -6.33 1.89
N GLU A 890 -37.29 -7.33 2.63
CA GLU A 890 -37.12 -7.29 4.09
C GLU A 890 -35.83 -8.01 4.52
N ILE A 891 -35.08 -7.44 5.48
CA ILE A 891 -34.01 -8.18 6.15
C ILE A 891 -34.63 -9.00 7.27
N THR A 892 -34.67 -10.32 7.13
CA THR A 892 -35.36 -11.23 8.04
C THR A 892 -34.45 -11.83 9.10
N SER A 893 -33.13 -11.86 8.86
CA SER A 893 -32.16 -12.45 9.79
C SER A 893 -30.76 -11.82 9.65
N GLY A 894 -29.88 -12.05 10.63
CA GLY A 894 -28.46 -11.63 10.57
C GLY A 894 -28.15 -10.18 10.96
N ASN A 895 -29.17 -9.31 11.02
CA ASN A 895 -29.01 -7.88 11.33
C ASN A 895 -28.89 -7.59 12.85
N THR A 896 -27.80 -8.06 13.47
CA THR A 896 -27.57 -7.85 14.90
C THR A 896 -27.53 -6.36 15.23
N GLY A 897 -28.34 -5.92 16.21
CA GLY A 897 -28.37 -4.52 16.65
C GLY A 897 -29.14 -3.57 15.71
N ASP A 898 -29.84 -4.07 14.70
CA ASP A 898 -30.57 -3.30 13.69
C ASP A 898 -29.67 -2.23 13.03
N VAL A 899 -28.45 -2.63 12.67
CA VAL A 899 -27.42 -1.75 12.13
C VAL A 899 -27.70 -1.40 10.67
N PHE A 900 -28.32 -2.29 9.92
CA PHE A 900 -28.70 -2.07 8.53
C PHE A 900 -30.20 -1.84 8.37
N ALA A 901 -30.57 -1.06 7.36
CA ALA A 901 -31.94 -0.86 6.91
C ALA A 901 -32.03 -1.14 5.40
N ILE A 902 -33.11 -1.77 4.96
CA ILE A 902 -33.38 -2.02 3.53
C ILE A 902 -34.56 -1.18 3.06
N ASP A 903 -34.44 -0.57 1.88
CA ASP A 903 -35.59 0.03 1.20
C ASP A 903 -36.50 -1.06 0.64
N VAL A 904 -37.76 -1.02 1.04
CA VAL A 904 -38.75 -2.07 0.74
C VAL A 904 -39.07 -2.21 -0.75
N ARG A 905 -38.73 -1.23 -1.61
CA ARG A 905 -39.01 -1.28 -3.05
C ARG A 905 -37.75 -1.35 -3.91
N SER A 906 -36.69 -0.65 -3.55
CA SER A 906 -35.46 -0.66 -4.34
C SER A 906 -34.48 -1.76 -3.95
N GLY A 907 -34.66 -2.40 -2.78
CA GLY A 907 -33.72 -3.40 -2.26
C GLY A 907 -32.39 -2.81 -1.79
N GLN A 908 -32.27 -1.48 -1.72
CA GLN A 908 -31.05 -0.81 -1.26
C GLN A 908 -30.87 -0.98 0.24
N ILE A 909 -29.75 -1.58 0.65
CA ILE A 909 -29.31 -1.72 2.03
C ILE A 909 -28.43 -0.54 2.39
N THR A 910 -28.74 0.11 3.51
CA THR A 910 -28.06 1.28 4.06
C THR A 910 -27.67 1.05 5.52
N ILE A 911 -26.69 1.79 6.02
CA ILE A 911 -26.45 1.89 7.47
C ILE A 911 -27.62 2.66 8.10
N ALA A 912 -28.32 2.06 9.06
CA ALA A 912 -29.51 2.63 9.65
C ALA A 912 -29.23 3.95 10.39
N ALA A 913 -30.21 4.85 10.38
CA ALA A 913 -30.08 6.16 10.99
C ALA A 913 -29.68 6.10 12.48
N GLY A 914 -28.58 6.76 12.83
CA GLY A 914 -28.07 6.81 14.21
C GLY A 914 -27.33 5.55 14.67
N LYS A 915 -27.00 4.65 13.75
CA LYS A 915 -26.11 3.51 13.96
C LYS A 915 -24.72 3.82 13.41
N SER A 916 -23.73 3.10 13.91
CA SER A 916 -22.34 3.12 13.46
C SER A 916 -21.85 1.68 13.32
N LEU A 917 -20.86 1.51 12.47
CA LEU A 917 -20.08 0.28 12.36
C LEU A 917 -18.83 0.42 13.25
N ASP A 918 -18.40 -0.70 13.80
CA ASP A 918 -17.33 -0.86 14.80
C ASP A 918 -16.77 -2.26 14.55
N HIS A 919 -15.55 -2.32 13.99
CA HIS A 919 -14.90 -3.55 13.55
C HIS A 919 -14.56 -4.44 14.75
N GLU A 920 -13.97 -3.84 15.79
CA GLU A 920 -13.53 -4.46 17.05
C GLU A 920 -14.70 -5.10 17.79
N GLY A 921 -15.89 -4.50 17.63
CA GLY A 921 -17.15 -5.03 18.11
C GLY A 921 -17.72 -6.15 17.23
N THR A 922 -17.89 -5.92 15.93
CA THR A 922 -18.50 -6.88 14.98
C THR A 922 -17.94 -6.69 13.57
N GLY A 923 -16.90 -7.46 13.23
CA GLY A 923 -16.23 -7.40 11.94
C GLY A 923 -17.01 -7.91 10.72
N SER A 924 -18.15 -8.58 10.87
CA SER A 924 -18.97 -9.01 9.72
C SER A 924 -20.44 -9.27 10.08
N TYR A 925 -21.32 -9.04 9.11
CA TYR A 925 -22.76 -9.32 9.18
C TYR A 925 -23.19 -10.21 8.01
N THR A 926 -23.81 -11.34 8.31
CA THR A 926 -24.44 -12.21 7.30
C THR A 926 -25.95 -12.04 7.35
N LEU A 927 -26.49 -11.14 6.53
CA LEU A 927 -27.91 -10.83 6.47
C LEU A 927 -28.66 -11.86 5.61
N THR A 928 -29.84 -12.28 6.06
CA THR A 928 -30.81 -12.96 5.20
C THR A 928 -31.82 -11.93 4.73
N VAL A 929 -31.93 -11.75 3.42
CA VAL A 929 -32.89 -10.84 2.79
C VAL A 929 -33.96 -11.66 2.10
N THR A 930 -35.21 -11.35 2.37
CA THR A 930 -36.38 -12.00 1.79
C THR A 930 -37.05 -11.04 0.82
N ALA A 931 -37.34 -11.52 -0.39
CA ALA A 931 -38.23 -10.85 -1.34
C ALA A 931 -39.59 -11.56 -1.31
N ALA A 932 -40.67 -10.79 -1.27
CA ALA A 932 -42.05 -11.28 -1.30
C ALA A 932 -42.84 -10.62 -2.43
N ASP A 933 -43.66 -11.39 -3.14
CA ASP A 933 -44.63 -10.88 -4.12
C ASP A 933 -45.75 -10.06 -3.43
N ASP A 934 -46.66 -9.43 -4.21
CA ASP A 934 -47.75 -8.60 -3.67
C ASP A 934 -49.10 -9.35 -3.67
N ALA A 935 -49.07 -10.68 -3.66
CA ALA A 935 -50.26 -11.50 -3.77
C ALA A 935 -51.05 -11.61 -2.45
N ASP A 936 -52.34 -12.00 -2.54
CA ASP A 936 -53.18 -12.23 -1.36
C ASP A 936 -52.61 -13.32 -0.42
N THR A 937 -51.78 -14.24 -0.96
CA THR A 937 -51.01 -15.23 -0.21
C THR A 937 -49.57 -15.23 -0.73
N PRO A 938 -48.70 -14.39 -0.14
CA PRO A 938 -47.40 -14.15 -0.77
C PRO A 938 -46.49 -15.37 -0.80
N LEU A 939 -45.82 -15.56 -1.92
CA LEU A 939 -44.66 -16.42 -2.04
C LEU A 939 -43.39 -15.60 -1.85
N THR A 940 -42.33 -16.28 -1.42
CA THR A 940 -41.09 -15.62 -0.99
C THR A 940 -39.86 -16.37 -1.45
N ALA A 941 -38.80 -15.62 -1.76
CA ALA A 941 -37.45 -16.14 -1.92
C ALA A 941 -36.48 -15.47 -0.95
N GLU A 942 -35.32 -16.10 -0.73
CA GLU A 942 -34.28 -15.61 0.17
C GLU A 942 -32.94 -15.50 -0.57
N ALA A 943 -32.17 -14.46 -0.25
CA ALA A 943 -30.77 -14.28 -0.61
C ALA A 943 -29.94 -13.98 0.64
N THR A 944 -28.64 -14.30 0.59
CA THR A 944 -27.70 -14.00 1.68
C THR A 944 -26.83 -12.81 1.29
N VAL A 945 -26.66 -11.85 2.19
CA VAL A 945 -25.79 -10.68 2.00
C VAL A 945 -24.73 -10.69 3.09
N THR A 946 -23.47 -10.89 2.72
CA THR A 946 -22.33 -10.80 3.63
C THR A 946 -21.73 -9.40 3.56
N LEU A 947 -21.75 -8.68 4.68
CA LEU A 947 -21.16 -7.35 4.82
C LEU A 947 -19.96 -7.45 5.75
N THR A 948 -18.76 -7.32 5.20
CA THR A 948 -17.52 -7.32 5.99
C THR A 948 -17.21 -5.88 6.39
N VAL A 949 -17.12 -5.65 7.70
CA VAL A 949 -16.71 -4.34 8.23
C VAL A 949 -15.19 -4.29 8.17
N THR A 950 -14.64 -3.41 7.34
CA THR A 950 -13.17 -3.27 7.26
C THR A 950 -12.69 -2.29 8.31
N ASP A 951 -11.64 -2.69 9.01
CA ASP A 951 -10.94 -1.94 10.05
C ASP A 951 -10.44 -0.57 9.52
N VAL A 952 -10.54 0.47 10.34
CA VAL A 952 -9.99 1.82 10.10
C VAL A 952 -9.15 2.28 11.30
N ASN A 953 -7.83 2.13 11.16
CA ASN A 953 -6.83 2.50 12.17
C ASN A 953 -7.15 3.75 13.01
N GLU A 954 -7.28 3.56 14.31
CA GLU A 954 -7.39 4.59 15.34
C GLU A 954 -6.04 4.98 15.97
N ALA A 955 -6.06 6.03 16.80
CA ALA A 955 -4.84 6.54 17.42
C ALA A 955 -4.66 5.97 18.84
N PRO A 956 -3.43 5.59 19.24
CA PRO A 956 -3.18 5.05 20.57
C PRO A 956 -3.63 6.01 21.67
N ALA A 957 -4.25 5.50 22.74
CA ALA A 957 -4.73 6.32 23.85
C ALA A 957 -3.91 6.10 25.13
N PHE A 958 -3.20 7.13 25.61
CA PHE A 958 -2.52 7.08 26.92
C PHE A 958 -3.51 7.07 28.09
N ALA A 959 -3.25 6.20 29.08
CA ALA A 959 -4.04 6.15 30.32
C ALA A 959 -4.04 7.46 31.12
N ASN A 960 -2.97 8.28 31.00
CA ASN A 960 -2.85 9.59 31.62
C ASN A 960 -2.12 10.56 30.69
N ALA A 961 -2.60 11.81 30.60
CA ALA A 961 -1.94 12.87 29.83
C ALA A 961 -0.62 13.39 30.46
N ALA A 962 -0.42 13.17 31.77
CA ALA A 962 0.78 13.61 32.48
C ALA A 962 1.18 12.68 33.63
N TYR A 963 2.48 12.37 33.73
CA TYR A 963 3.11 11.59 34.79
C TYR A 963 4.08 12.47 35.58
N MET A 964 3.98 12.47 36.92
CA MET A 964 4.80 13.31 37.79
C MET A 964 5.72 12.44 38.64
N GLN A 965 7.04 12.67 38.57
CA GLN A 965 8.02 11.89 39.33
C GLN A 965 9.11 12.74 40.00
N ASN A 966 9.55 12.27 41.17
CA ASN A 966 10.71 12.78 41.88
C ASN A 966 11.78 11.69 41.91
N VAL A 967 12.99 12.02 41.46
CA VAL A 967 14.09 11.07 41.32
C VAL A 967 15.30 11.59 42.10
N ALA A 968 15.87 10.77 42.98
CA ALA A 968 17.08 11.10 43.71
C ALA A 968 18.28 11.25 42.74
N GLU A 969 19.17 12.22 42.96
CA GLU A 969 20.32 12.45 42.06
C GLU A 969 21.30 11.28 42.01
N ASN A 970 21.36 10.48 43.08
CA ASN A 970 22.22 9.31 43.21
C ASN A 970 21.53 8.00 42.78
N ILE A 971 20.37 8.09 42.13
CA ILE A 971 19.69 6.92 41.59
C ILE A 971 20.63 6.16 40.65
N ALA A 972 20.58 4.82 40.72
CA ALA A 972 21.41 3.99 39.87
C ALA A 972 21.04 4.17 38.39
N VAL A 973 22.05 4.10 37.51
CA VAL A 973 21.82 3.92 36.07
C VAL A 973 21.02 2.63 35.86
N ASP A 974 20.11 2.64 34.90
CA ASP A 974 19.14 1.59 34.58
C ASP A 974 17.98 1.43 35.58
N ALA A 975 17.93 2.22 36.65
CA ALA A 975 16.78 2.22 37.54
C ALA A 975 15.53 2.78 36.83
N VAL A 976 14.41 2.10 37.03
CA VAL A 976 13.09 2.51 36.51
C VAL A 976 12.61 3.77 37.23
N VAL A 977 12.17 4.76 36.46
CA VAL A 977 11.56 6.01 36.94
C VAL A 977 10.04 5.90 36.92
N VAL A 978 9.47 5.52 35.77
CA VAL A 978 8.03 5.35 35.57
C VAL A 978 7.77 4.47 34.36
N THR A 979 6.62 3.82 34.32
CA THR A 979 6.12 3.13 33.14
C THR A 979 4.92 3.91 32.60
N VAL A 980 4.97 4.30 31.33
CA VAL A 980 3.80 4.84 30.62
C VAL A 980 3.10 3.71 29.86
N SER A 981 1.81 3.85 29.62
CA SER A 981 1.05 2.88 28.82
C SER A 981 -0.02 3.60 27.99
N ALA A 982 -0.07 3.24 26.71
CA ALA A 982 -1.15 3.53 25.78
C ALA A 982 -1.81 2.22 25.36
N THR A 983 -3.08 2.30 24.98
CA THR A 983 -3.86 1.20 24.39
C THR A 983 -4.36 1.65 23.04
N ASP A 984 -4.33 0.75 22.06
CA ASP A 984 -5.05 0.92 20.80
C ASP A 984 -6.37 0.17 20.81
N GLU A 985 -7.34 0.67 20.05
CA GLU A 985 -8.61 -0.02 19.86
C GLU A 985 -8.49 -1.07 18.74
N ASP A 986 -7.73 -0.79 17.68
CA ASP A 986 -7.49 -1.68 16.54
C ASP A 986 -6.93 -3.05 17.01
N ASP A 987 -7.58 -4.14 16.58
CA ASP A 987 -7.24 -5.48 17.04
C ASP A 987 -5.83 -5.86 16.52
N THR A 988 -5.03 -6.50 17.37
CA THR A 988 -3.59 -6.84 17.16
C THR A 988 -2.56 -5.72 17.27
N ASP A 989 -2.97 -4.45 17.41
CA ASP A 989 -2.02 -3.34 17.44
C ASP A 989 -1.37 -3.14 18.82
N THR A 990 -0.04 -3.02 18.83
CA THR A 990 0.76 -2.91 20.06
C THR A 990 1.57 -1.61 20.07
N PRO A 991 1.12 -0.56 20.79
CA PRO A 991 1.77 0.74 20.71
C PRO A 991 3.25 0.71 21.11
N THR A 992 4.08 1.34 20.29
CA THR A 992 5.49 1.58 20.56
C THR A 992 5.72 2.97 21.14
N TYR A 993 6.75 3.13 21.98
CA TYR A 993 6.98 4.35 22.75
C TYR A 993 8.34 5.00 22.46
N GLU A 994 8.33 6.32 22.26
CA GLU A 994 9.54 7.13 22.06
C GLU A 994 9.53 8.40 22.93
N ILE A 995 10.69 8.82 23.43
CA ILE A 995 10.85 10.16 24.01
C ILE A 995 11.24 11.12 22.88
N THR A 996 10.26 11.86 22.36
CA THR A 996 10.44 12.77 21.22
C THR A 996 11.00 14.14 21.62
N SER A 997 10.81 14.56 22.87
CA SER A 997 11.31 15.86 23.35
C SER A 997 11.64 15.88 24.84
N GLY A 998 12.36 16.91 25.29
CA GLY A 998 12.67 17.13 26.71
C GLY A 998 13.87 16.38 27.28
N ASN A 999 14.53 15.53 26.48
CA ASN A 999 15.66 14.69 26.89
C ASN A 999 16.99 15.05 26.21
N THR A 1000 17.32 16.33 26.05
CA THR A 1000 18.47 16.80 25.24
C THR A 1000 19.84 16.26 25.66
N ASN A 1001 20.01 15.84 26.92
CA ASN A 1001 21.27 15.28 27.42
C ASN A 1001 21.32 13.73 27.36
N ASN A 1002 20.24 13.07 26.93
CA ASN A 1002 20.03 11.63 27.03
C ASN A 1002 20.26 11.13 28.47
N ASP A 1003 19.67 11.84 29.44
CA ASP A 1003 19.74 11.50 30.88
C ASP A 1003 18.75 10.36 31.21
N PHE A 1004 17.69 10.22 30.41
CA PHE A 1004 16.70 9.14 30.48
C PHE A 1004 16.68 8.31 29.19
N LYS A 1005 16.14 7.10 29.27
CA LYS A 1005 15.84 6.23 28.13
C LYS A 1005 14.46 5.61 28.32
N ILE A 1006 13.79 5.28 27.22
CA ILE A 1006 12.53 4.55 27.23
C ILE A 1006 12.72 3.20 26.53
N ASN A 1007 12.04 2.16 27.02
CA ASN A 1007 11.91 0.91 26.31
C ASN A 1007 10.69 0.99 25.37
N ALA A 1008 10.95 0.84 24.07
CA ALA A 1008 9.95 1.05 23.03
C ALA A 1008 8.72 0.12 23.12
N ASN A 1009 8.84 -1.06 23.74
CA ASN A 1009 7.76 -2.05 23.75
C ASN A 1009 7.00 -2.09 25.09
N THR A 1010 7.53 -1.46 26.13
CA THR A 1010 6.98 -1.54 27.50
C THR A 1010 6.67 -0.19 28.11
N GLY A 1011 7.05 0.92 27.46
CA GLY A 1011 6.88 2.28 27.97
C GLY A 1011 7.68 2.57 29.25
N VAL A 1012 8.61 1.69 29.63
CA VAL A 1012 9.44 1.85 30.84
C VAL A 1012 10.49 2.93 30.60
N ILE A 1013 10.39 4.04 31.33
CA ILE A 1013 11.38 5.10 31.38
C ILE A 1013 12.36 4.80 32.52
N ALA A 1014 13.65 4.74 32.19
CA ALA A 1014 14.73 4.47 33.11
C ALA A 1014 15.86 5.51 33.00
N VAL A 1015 16.69 5.58 34.03
CA VAL A 1015 17.86 6.46 34.09
C VAL A 1015 18.92 5.94 33.12
N ALA A 1016 19.33 6.75 32.15
CA ALA A 1016 20.36 6.39 31.16
C ALA A 1016 21.76 6.82 31.59
N LYS A 1017 21.87 7.91 32.38
CA LYS A 1017 23.14 8.46 32.87
C LYS A 1017 23.00 8.88 34.34
N ALA A 1018 24.11 8.87 35.06
CA ALA A 1018 24.15 9.34 36.44
C ALA A 1018 23.65 10.79 36.53
N LEU A 1019 22.73 11.05 37.46
CA LEU A 1019 22.10 12.36 37.66
C LEU A 1019 22.86 13.25 38.67
N THR A 1020 24.05 12.83 39.11
CA THR A 1020 24.89 13.55 40.08
C THR A 1020 25.16 14.98 39.62
N GLY A 1021 24.91 15.96 40.50
CA GLY A 1021 25.09 17.39 40.19
C GLY A 1021 24.00 18.00 39.31
N LYS A 1022 22.85 17.30 39.15
CA LYS A 1022 21.65 17.80 38.44
C LYS A 1022 20.52 18.18 39.41
N VAL A 1023 20.82 18.32 40.70
CA VAL A 1023 19.86 18.71 41.74
C VAL A 1023 19.10 19.97 41.34
N GLY A 1024 17.77 19.92 41.45
CA GLY A 1024 16.90 21.04 41.09
C GLY A 1024 16.57 21.14 39.59
N ASN A 1025 17.20 20.33 38.73
CA ASN A 1025 16.77 20.23 37.34
C ASN A 1025 15.35 19.66 37.25
N ARG A 1026 14.58 20.21 36.31
CA ARG A 1026 13.24 19.75 35.96
C ARG A 1026 13.26 19.31 34.50
N TYR A 1027 12.88 18.06 34.26
CA TYR A 1027 12.71 17.51 32.93
C TYR A 1027 11.22 17.42 32.63
N THR A 1028 10.83 17.87 31.45
CA THR A 1028 9.48 17.64 30.90
C THR A 1028 9.67 16.87 29.62
N LEU A 1029 9.60 15.55 29.71
CA LEU A 1029 9.74 14.65 28.57
C LEU A 1029 8.41 14.60 27.84
N THR A 1030 8.42 14.78 26.51
CA THR A 1030 7.30 14.39 25.66
C THR A 1030 7.51 12.95 25.26
N VAL A 1031 6.54 12.10 25.55
CA VAL A 1031 6.53 10.69 25.16
C VAL A 1031 5.44 10.49 24.14
N THR A 1032 5.81 9.96 22.99
CA THR A 1032 4.90 9.66 21.89
C THR A 1032 4.66 8.16 21.88
N ALA A 1033 3.39 7.75 21.85
CA ALA A 1033 2.98 6.40 21.51
C ALA A 1033 2.60 6.39 20.02
N ARG A 1034 3.00 5.35 19.31
CA ARG A 1034 2.75 5.13 17.89
C ARG A 1034 2.19 3.72 17.71
N ASP A 1035 1.11 3.61 16.97
CA ASP A 1035 0.53 2.34 16.50
C ASP A 1035 1.46 1.65 15.48
N ASP A 1036 1.13 0.44 15.03
CA ASP A 1036 1.94 -0.37 14.11
C ASP A 1036 1.40 -0.36 12.66
N ALA A 1037 0.50 0.57 12.34
CA ALA A 1037 -0.08 0.68 11.01
C ALA A 1037 0.86 1.28 9.94
N ASP A 1038 0.55 0.99 8.66
CA ASP A 1038 1.26 1.52 7.48
C ASP A 1038 1.27 3.05 7.42
N THR A 1039 0.17 3.68 7.86
CA THR A 1039 0.05 5.13 8.10
C THR A 1039 -0.18 5.39 9.59
N PRO A 1040 0.89 5.43 10.38
CA PRO A 1040 0.76 5.33 11.81
C PRO A 1040 0.25 6.63 12.43
N LEU A 1041 -0.71 6.52 13.32
CA LEU A 1041 -1.21 7.58 14.16
C LEU A 1041 -0.42 7.61 15.48
N THR A 1042 -0.49 8.76 16.14
CA THR A 1042 0.30 9.00 17.34
C THR A 1042 -0.50 9.73 18.39
N ALA A 1043 -0.16 9.46 19.64
CA ALA A 1043 -0.58 10.26 20.78
C ALA A 1043 0.61 10.67 21.63
N GLU A 1044 0.43 11.74 22.41
CA GLU A 1044 1.47 12.27 23.28
C GLU A 1044 1.02 12.32 24.74
N ALA A 1045 1.97 12.01 25.64
CA ALA A 1045 1.86 12.26 27.06
C ALA A 1045 3.13 12.94 27.60
N THR A 1046 3.00 13.66 28.70
CA THR A 1046 4.16 14.34 29.32
C THR A 1046 4.65 13.62 30.58
N VAL A 1047 5.96 13.50 30.75
CA VAL A 1047 6.58 12.95 31.97
C VAL A 1047 7.45 14.03 32.61
N ASN A 1048 7.00 14.54 33.75
CA ASN A 1048 7.63 15.61 34.49
C ASN A 1048 8.47 15.04 35.64
N ILE A 1049 9.79 15.12 35.51
CA ILE A 1049 10.75 14.57 36.47
C ILE A 1049 11.47 15.72 37.19
N THR A 1050 11.44 15.71 38.52
CA THR A 1050 12.24 16.62 39.35
C THR A 1050 13.37 15.84 40.01
N VAL A 1051 14.61 16.28 39.80
CA VAL A 1051 15.78 15.68 40.46
C VAL A 1051 15.93 16.26 41.86
N THR A 1052 15.89 15.40 42.87
CA THR A 1052 16.01 15.78 44.28
C THR A 1052 17.40 15.47 44.81
N ASP A 1053 17.93 16.41 45.58
CA ASP A 1053 19.17 16.29 46.34
C ASP A 1053 19.15 15.05 47.25
N VAL A 1054 20.30 14.38 47.38
CA VAL A 1054 20.51 13.40 48.45
C VAL A 1054 21.70 13.85 49.26
N ASN A 1055 21.51 13.91 50.58
CA ASN A 1055 22.55 14.31 51.53
C ASN A 1055 23.69 13.27 51.60
N ASP A 1056 24.58 13.31 50.61
CA ASP A 1056 25.61 12.31 50.36
C ASP A 1056 27.05 12.82 50.56
N ASN A 1057 27.21 14.11 50.85
CA ASN A 1057 28.47 14.76 51.19
C ASN A 1057 28.58 14.95 52.72
N ASP A 1058 29.78 14.80 53.26
CA ASP A 1058 30.01 15.07 54.69
C ASP A 1058 30.31 16.58 54.89
N PRO A 1059 29.86 17.20 55.99
CA PRO A 1059 30.20 18.59 56.29
C PRO A 1059 31.71 18.79 56.43
N VAL A 1060 32.22 19.97 56.05
CA VAL A 1060 33.65 20.31 56.14
C VAL A 1060 33.85 21.53 57.04
N ILE A 1061 34.61 21.38 58.13
CA ILE A 1061 34.98 22.49 59.01
C ILE A 1061 36.04 23.37 58.32
N THR A 1062 35.76 24.68 58.26
CA THR A 1062 36.56 25.70 57.56
C THR A 1062 37.23 26.71 58.48
N SER A 1063 36.91 26.72 59.78
CA SER A 1063 37.55 27.58 60.78
C SER A 1063 38.98 27.16 61.13
N ASP A 1064 39.75 28.08 61.69
CA ASP A 1064 41.13 27.86 62.13
C ASP A 1064 41.26 26.71 63.16
N ASN A 1065 42.34 25.94 63.06
CA ASN A 1065 42.65 24.82 63.97
C ASN A 1065 43.53 25.21 65.17
N ALA A 1066 43.82 26.50 65.34
CA ALA A 1066 44.58 27.00 66.48
C ALA A 1066 44.18 28.43 66.83
N LYS A 1067 44.18 28.74 68.13
CA LYS A 1067 43.84 30.08 68.63
C LYS A 1067 44.64 30.43 69.87
N SER A 1068 45.11 31.67 69.95
CA SER A 1068 45.63 32.25 71.19
C SER A 1068 44.57 33.14 71.82
N VAL A 1069 44.33 32.97 73.12
CA VAL A 1069 43.41 33.81 73.89
C VAL A 1069 44.08 34.27 75.18
N ALA A 1070 43.73 35.46 75.65
CA ALA A 1070 44.15 35.92 76.97
C ALA A 1070 43.47 35.09 78.05
N GLU A 1071 44.16 34.84 79.15
CA GLU A 1071 43.56 34.31 80.36
C GLU A 1071 42.40 35.19 80.88
N ASN A 1072 41.63 34.67 81.84
CA ASN A 1072 40.44 35.33 82.40
C ASN A 1072 39.32 35.61 81.38
N THR A 1073 39.36 35.00 80.19
CA THR A 1073 38.29 35.09 79.18
C THR A 1073 37.75 33.70 78.82
N THR A 1074 36.46 33.60 78.50
CA THR A 1074 35.86 32.32 78.09
C THR A 1074 35.73 32.17 76.58
N THR A 1075 35.75 33.25 75.80
CA THR A 1075 35.56 33.18 74.35
C THR A 1075 36.81 32.66 73.65
N VAL A 1076 36.66 31.66 72.78
CA VAL A 1076 37.78 31.09 72.01
C VAL A 1076 37.72 31.55 70.54
N LEU A 1077 36.83 30.92 69.78
CA LEU A 1077 36.60 31.18 68.36
C LEU A 1077 35.20 30.69 67.98
N THR A 1078 34.76 31.04 66.77
CA THR A 1078 33.54 30.48 66.19
C THR A 1078 33.93 29.44 65.15
N VAL A 1079 33.53 28.19 65.38
CA VAL A 1079 33.72 27.08 64.46
C VAL A 1079 32.73 27.27 63.31
N THR A 1080 33.24 27.21 62.08
CA THR A 1080 32.41 27.34 60.87
C THR A 1080 32.62 26.12 60.00
N ALA A 1081 31.55 25.62 59.38
CA ALA A 1081 31.60 24.54 58.41
C ALA A 1081 30.79 24.89 57.15
N THR A 1082 31.09 24.20 56.06
CA THR A 1082 30.34 24.25 54.80
C THR A 1082 29.94 22.85 54.39
N ASP A 1083 28.80 22.73 53.74
CA ASP A 1083 28.30 21.50 53.16
C ASP A 1083 28.06 21.69 51.66
N ALA A 1084 28.24 20.63 50.87
CA ALA A 1084 28.00 20.66 49.43
C ALA A 1084 26.53 20.39 49.09
N ASP A 1085 25.80 19.71 49.98
CA ASP A 1085 24.40 19.31 49.77
C ASP A 1085 23.44 20.49 49.98
N ALA A 1086 22.43 20.58 49.11
CA ALA A 1086 21.53 21.72 49.11
C ALA A 1086 20.54 21.68 50.29
N ASN A 1087 20.35 22.83 50.95
CA ASN A 1087 19.41 23.01 52.08
C ASN A 1087 19.76 22.24 53.37
N THR A 1088 21.03 21.88 53.57
CA THR A 1088 21.51 21.31 54.85
C THR A 1088 21.54 22.36 55.96
N THR A 1089 21.28 21.91 57.20
CA THR A 1089 21.39 22.75 58.40
C THR A 1089 22.51 22.20 59.27
N LEU A 1090 23.59 22.97 59.41
CA LEU A 1090 24.77 22.54 60.17
C LEU A 1090 24.62 22.75 61.67
N THR A 1091 24.98 21.73 62.44
CA THR A 1091 25.09 21.76 63.90
C THR A 1091 26.51 21.41 64.34
N TYR A 1092 26.95 21.91 65.48
CA TYR A 1092 28.33 21.76 65.97
C TYR A 1092 28.37 21.07 67.34
N SER A 1093 29.38 20.22 67.55
CA SER A 1093 29.58 19.55 68.85
C SER A 1093 31.06 19.41 69.20
N VAL A 1094 31.34 19.34 70.52
CA VAL A 1094 32.64 18.89 71.02
C VAL A 1094 32.63 17.37 70.97
N SER A 1095 33.55 16.79 70.20
CA SER A 1095 33.59 15.37 69.87
C SER A 1095 34.75 14.63 70.54
N GLY A 1096 35.67 15.36 71.19
CA GLY A 1096 36.82 14.77 71.86
C GLY A 1096 37.89 15.78 72.27
N GLY A 1097 39.10 15.28 72.49
CA GLY A 1097 40.27 16.07 72.88
C GLY A 1097 40.66 15.85 74.34
N ALA A 1098 41.93 16.11 74.66
CA ALA A 1098 42.45 15.90 76.01
C ALA A 1098 41.79 16.83 77.06
N ASP A 1099 41.25 17.95 76.59
CA ASP A 1099 40.67 19.02 77.41
C ASP A 1099 39.18 19.24 77.11
N GLU A 1100 38.47 18.25 76.55
CA GLU A 1100 37.07 18.37 76.12
C GLU A 1100 36.14 18.96 77.20
N ASP A 1101 36.30 18.52 78.45
CA ASP A 1101 35.53 18.97 79.62
C ASP A 1101 35.75 20.46 79.95
N SER A 1102 36.81 21.06 79.43
CA SER A 1102 37.11 22.48 79.61
C SER A 1102 36.33 23.38 78.66
N PHE A 1103 35.69 22.82 77.62
CA PHE A 1103 35.00 23.58 76.58
C PHE A 1103 33.51 23.27 76.48
N SER A 1104 32.78 24.23 75.93
CA SER A 1104 31.45 24.05 75.38
C SER A 1104 31.36 24.75 74.04
N ILE A 1105 30.54 24.20 73.14
CA ILE A 1105 30.24 24.80 71.84
C ILE A 1105 28.73 24.99 71.72
N ASP A 1106 28.33 26.16 71.23
CA ASP A 1106 26.93 26.40 70.87
C ASP A 1106 26.61 25.67 69.56
N ASP A 1107 25.57 24.83 69.60
CA ASP A 1107 25.25 23.86 68.55
C ASP A 1107 24.84 24.50 67.22
N ARG A 1108 24.39 25.77 67.21
CA ARG A 1108 23.93 26.47 66.00
C ARG A 1108 24.89 27.53 65.52
N SER A 1109 25.47 28.29 66.44
CA SER A 1109 26.40 29.37 66.10
C SER A 1109 27.84 28.90 65.96
N GLY A 1110 28.18 27.71 66.47
CA GLY A 1110 29.55 27.19 66.47
C GLY A 1110 30.47 27.92 67.45
N ALA A 1111 29.94 28.76 68.35
CA ALA A 1111 30.74 29.51 69.30
C ALA A 1111 31.39 28.58 70.34
N LEU A 1112 32.71 28.39 70.23
CA LEU A 1112 33.51 27.59 71.16
C LEU A 1112 33.97 28.47 72.32
N THR A 1113 33.70 28.02 73.55
CA THR A 1113 34.02 28.75 74.78
C THR A 1113 34.59 27.84 75.85
N PHE A 1114 35.42 28.39 76.73
CA PHE A 1114 35.80 27.73 77.98
C PHE A 1114 34.63 27.73 78.97
N ASN A 1115 34.42 26.59 79.63
CA ASN A 1115 33.44 26.43 80.70
C ASN A 1115 33.80 27.26 81.94
N THR A 1116 35.10 27.42 82.21
CA THR A 1116 35.65 28.28 83.26
C THR A 1116 36.81 29.10 82.65
N PRO A 1117 36.90 30.42 82.90
CA PRO A 1117 38.02 31.21 82.41
C PRO A 1117 39.36 30.57 82.84
N PRO A 1118 40.30 30.34 81.91
CA PRO A 1118 41.60 29.79 82.25
C PRO A 1118 42.45 30.85 82.97
N ASP A 1119 43.32 30.38 83.86
CA ASP A 1119 44.31 31.15 84.63
C ASP A 1119 45.70 30.68 84.19
N PHE A 1120 46.58 31.60 83.79
CA PHE A 1120 47.89 31.29 83.23
C PHE A 1120 48.88 30.83 84.30
N GLU A 1121 48.82 31.39 85.51
CA GLU A 1121 49.64 31.05 86.67
C GLU A 1121 49.20 29.73 87.32
N ALA A 1122 47.95 29.30 87.09
CA ALA A 1122 47.40 28.02 87.51
C ALA A 1122 46.78 27.21 86.34
N PRO A 1123 47.61 26.66 85.42
CA PRO A 1123 47.12 25.96 84.25
C PRO A 1123 46.27 24.74 84.63
N SER A 1124 45.04 24.69 84.13
CA SER A 1124 44.10 23.60 84.37
C SER A 1124 44.01 22.58 83.23
N SER A 1125 44.83 22.73 82.18
CA SER A 1125 44.85 21.76 81.09
C SER A 1125 45.27 20.38 81.59
N ASN A 1126 44.86 19.35 80.86
CA ASN A 1126 45.22 17.96 81.12
C ASN A 1126 46.74 17.76 81.11
N ALA A 1127 47.44 18.47 80.23
CA ALA A 1127 48.90 18.45 80.13
C ALA A 1127 49.60 19.29 81.22
N GLY A 1128 48.86 20.01 82.06
CA GLY A 1128 49.38 20.87 83.12
C GLY A 1128 50.14 22.10 82.60
N ASN A 1129 49.75 22.61 81.42
CA ASN A 1129 50.37 23.75 80.75
C ASN A 1129 49.30 24.71 80.19
N ASN A 1130 49.71 25.84 79.61
CA ASN A 1130 48.79 26.83 79.05
C ASN A 1130 48.34 26.51 77.61
N THR A 1131 48.25 25.23 77.27
CA THR A 1131 47.79 24.74 75.97
C THR A 1131 46.69 23.70 76.17
N TYR A 1132 45.53 23.96 75.57
CA TYR A 1132 44.35 23.12 75.64
C TYR A 1132 44.04 22.54 74.26
N VAL A 1133 43.62 21.28 74.22
CA VAL A 1133 43.34 20.54 72.98
C VAL A 1133 41.92 20.00 73.03
N VAL A 1134 41.09 20.48 72.11
CA VAL A 1134 39.69 20.06 71.95
C VAL A 1134 39.45 19.62 70.50
N GLN A 1135 38.60 18.63 70.30
CA GLN A 1135 38.14 18.20 68.99
C GLN A 1135 36.68 18.58 68.81
N VAL A 1136 36.35 19.08 67.63
CA VAL A 1136 34.98 19.49 67.26
C VAL A 1136 34.56 18.81 65.96
N THR A 1137 33.27 18.53 65.83
CA THR A 1137 32.63 18.05 64.58
C THR A 1137 31.48 18.97 64.20
N ALA A 1138 31.18 19.03 62.90
CA ALA A 1138 29.96 19.60 62.34
C ALA A 1138 29.08 18.46 61.80
N ASN A 1139 27.75 18.60 61.90
CA ASN A 1139 26.77 17.61 61.49
C ASN A 1139 25.64 18.27 60.69
N ASP A 1140 25.26 17.71 59.53
CA ASP A 1140 24.21 18.23 58.63
C ASP A 1140 22.78 17.75 58.95
N GLY A 1141 22.62 16.94 60.00
CA GLY A 1141 21.39 16.26 60.39
C GLY A 1141 21.44 14.74 60.23
N THR A 1142 22.36 14.20 59.41
CA THR A 1142 22.53 12.75 59.21
C THR A 1142 23.99 12.28 59.20
N ARG A 1143 24.95 13.13 58.83
CA ARG A 1143 26.37 12.77 58.68
C ARG A 1143 27.26 13.76 59.46
N ASP A 1144 28.38 13.25 59.96
CA ASP A 1144 29.37 14.01 60.73
C ASP A 1144 30.59 14.34 59.87
N SER A 1145 31.13 15.55 60.04
CA SER A 1145 32.45 15.92 59.54
C SER A 1145 33.54 15.04 60.19
N SER A 1146 34.69 14.94 59.53
CA SER A 1146 35.90 14.49 60.23
C SER A 1146 36.20 15.40 61.44
N PRO A 1147 36.58 14.87 62.62
CA PRO A 1147 36.88 15.70 63.78
C PRO A 1147 38.07 16.65 63.54
N GLN A 1148 37.88 17.95 63.76
CA GLN A 1148 38.97 18.93 63.71
C GLN A 1148 39.53 19.14 65.11
N THR A 1149 40.85 18.99 65.26
CA THR A 1149 41.56 19.30 66.51
C THR A 1149 41.89 20.79 66.56
N ILE A 1150 41.38 21.50 67.57
CA ILE A 1150 41.66 22.90 67.85
C ILE A 1150 42.61 23.00 69.04
N THR A 1151 43.76 23.65 68.82
CA THR A 1151 44.75 23.95 69.87
C THR A 1151 44.56 25.37 70.37
N VAL A 1152 44.18 25.52 71.64
CA VAL A 1152 43.97 26.82 72.29
C VAL A 1152 45.15 27.11 73.22
N THR A 1153 45.91 28.17 72.94
CA THR A 1153 47.00 28.63 73.79
C THR A 1153 46.55 29.82 74.63
N VAL A 1154 46.64 29.69 75.95
CA VAL A 1154 46.34 30.78 76.89
C VAL A 1154 47.58 31.65 77.03
N THR A 1155 47.42 32.96 76.89
CA THR A 1155 48.49 33.95 77.06
C THR A 1155 48.32 34.72 78.36
N ASP A 1156 49.44 34.87 79.06
CA ASP A 1156 49.60 35.66 80.28
C ASP A 1156 49.09 37.10 80.10
N ALA A 1157 48.22 37.53 80.99
CA ALA A 1157 47.73 38.88 81.13
C ALA A 1157 47.98 39.36 82.55
N ASN A 1158 48.95 40.29 82.71
CA ASN A 1158 49.35 40.86 84.00
C ASN A 1158 48.16 41.34 84.89
N ASP A 1159 47.73 40.50 85.82
CA ASP A 1159 46.56 40.67 86.67
C ASP A 1159 46.83 40.40 88.18
N ILE A 1160 48.02 39.93 88.55
CA ILE A 1160 48.47 39.74 89.94
C ILE A 1160 49.41 40.89 90.35
N ASN A 1161 49.15 41.49 91.51
CA ASN A 1161 50.03 42.55 92.02
C ASN A 1161 51.31 41.98 92.69
N PRO A 1162 52.47 42.64 92.55
CA PRO A 1162 53.72 42.24 93.21
C PRO A 1162 53.62 42.30 94.74
N MET A 1163 54.25 41.34 95.43
CA MET A 1163 54.21 41.19 96.89
C MET A 1163 55.61 41.18 97.53
N ILE A 1164 55.80 41.93 98.63
CA ILE A 1164 57.03 41.89 99.45
C ILE A 1164 57.11 40.57 100.23
N THR A 1165 58.23 39.86 100.12
CA THR A 1165 58.50 38.59 100.81
C THR A 1165 59.61 38.68 101.85
N SER A 1166 60.42 39.76 101.88
CA SER A 1166 61.46 39.93 102.91
C SER A 1166 60.89 40.20 104.31
N ASN A 1167 61.64 39.81 105.35
CA ASN A 1167 61.29 40.00 106.76
C ASN A 1167 60.94 41.47 107.11
N ASN A 1168 59.90 41.67 107.91
CA ASN A 1168 59.38 42.99 108.30
C ASN A 1168 60.08 43.64 109.52
N THR A 1169 61.04 42.94 110.16
CA THR A 1169 61.81 43.44 111.31
C THR A 1169 63.27 42.98 111.23
N LYS A 1170 64.21 43.86 111.57
CA LYS A 1170 65.65 43.55 111.55
C LYS A 1170 66.41 44.24 112.69
N ASN A 1171 67.14 43.46 113.48
CA ASN A 1171 68.09 43.97 114.46
C ASN A 1171 69.46 44.20 113.80
N MET A 1172 70.11 45.31 114.13
CA MET A 1172 71.37 45.74 113.51
C MET A 1172 72.40 46.11 114.58
N VAL A 1173 73.67 45.92 114.25
CA VAL A 1173 74.81 46.38 115.06
C VAL A 1173 75.05 47.86 114.77
N GLU A 1174 75.27 48.67 115.80
CA GLU A 1174 75.60 50.08 115.64
C GLU A 1174 76.87 50.29 114.78
N GLY A 1175 76.98 51.45 114.14
CA GLY A 1175 78.12 51.79 113.27
C GLY A 1175 78.03 51.21 111.84
N THR A 1176 76.96 50.50 111.47
CA THR A 1176 76.78 49.95 110.11
C THR A 1176 75.64 50.63 109.33
N THR A 1177 75.82 50.82 108.02
CA THR A 1177 74.81 51.47 107.16
C THR A 1177 73.92 50.51 106.40
N THR A 1178 74.33 49.27 106.14
CA THR A 1178 73.48 48.28 105.42
C THR A 1178 72.43 47.70 106.35
N VAL A 1179 71.16 47.62 105.93
CA VAL A 1179 70.05 47.12 106.77
C VAL A 1179 69.64 45.71 106.34
N LEU A 1180 69.05 45.61 105.15
CA LEU A 1180 68.61 44.37 104.52
C LEU A 1180 68.39 44.60 103.03
N THR A 1181 68.23 43.52 102.27
CA THR A 1181 67.75 43.57 100.89
C THR A 1181 66.26 43.24 100.90
N VAL A 1182 65.42 44.14 100.38
CA VAL A 1182 63.97 43.93 100.31
C VAL A 1182 63.70 43.00 99.14
N THR A 1183 63.13 41.83 99.39
CA THR A 1183 62.77 40.89 98.33
C THR A 1183 61.28 40.94 98.08
N ALA A 1184 60.88 40.87 96.83
CA ALA A 1184 59.50 40.75 96.41
C ALA A 1184 59.37 39.75 95.26
N THR A 1185 58.18 39.20 95.13
CA THR A 1185 57.79 38.27 94.06
C THR A 1185 56.59 38.86 93.34
N ASP A 1186 56.56 38.67 92.03
CA ASP A 1186 55.41 38.97 91.18
C ASP A 1186 55.18 37.73 90.32
N SER A 1187 53.95 37.24 90.30
CA SER A 1187 53.61 35.99 89.64
C SER A 1187 53.62 36.14 88.12
N ASP A 1188 53.32 37.35 87.63
CA ASP A 1188 53.28 37.75 86.21
C ASP A 1188 54.70 38.12 85.70
N ALA A 1189 55.72 37.91 86.54
CA ALA A 1189 57.08 38.33 86.25
C ALA A 1189 57.75 37.44 85.20
N ASN A 1190 57.73 37.86 83.94
CA ASN A 1190 58.57 37.29 82.89
C ASN A 1190 59.96 37.96 82.82
N THR A 1191 60.83 37.49 81.92
CA THR A 1191 62.22 37.98 81.78
C THR A 1191 62.36 39.48 81.47
N ASN A 1192 61.27 40.16 81.10
CA ASN A 1192 61.24 41.59 80.79
C ASN A 1192 60.61 42.45 81.90
N THR A 1193 60.22 41.85 83.02
CA THR A 1193 59.67 42.58 84.17
C THR A 1193 60.78 42.99 85.13
N THR A 1194 60.78 44.26 85.56
CA THR A 1194 61.69 44.74 86.63
C THR A 1194 60.86 45.25 87.80
N LEU A 1195 61.07 44.66 88.98
CA LEU A 1195 60.47 45.14 90.23
C LEU A 1195 61.22 46.36 90.72
N THR A 1196 60.49 47.45 91.00
CA THR A 1196 61.05 48.68 91.54
C THR A 1196 60.61 48.92 92.98
N TYR A 1197 61.54 49.35 93.82
CA TYR A 1197 61.35 49.44 95.27
C TYR A 1197 61.43 50.90 95.75
N ARG A 1198 60.47 51.34 96.56
CA ARG A 1198 60.54 52.67 97.20
C ARG A 1198 60.06 52.66 98.65
N ILE A 1199 60.65 53.54 99.46
CA ILE A 1199 60.17 53.82 100.81
C ILE A 1199 58.95 54.74 100.68
N SER A 1200 57.75 54.22 100.95
CA SER A 1200 56.49 54.93 100.83
C SER A 1200 56.14 55.76 102.08
N GLY A 1201 56.70 55.41 103.24
CA GLY A 1201 56.38 56.07 104.50
C GLY A 1201 57.19 55.59 105.70
N GLY A 1202 56.71 55.92 106.90
CA GLY A 1202 57.35 55.58 108.18
C GLY A 1202 57.99 56.79 108.88
N SER A 1203 57.94 56.80 110.21
CA SER A 1203 58.41 57.90 111.06
C SER A 1203 59.90 58.22 110.88
N ASP A 1204 60.68 57.25 110.43
CA ASP A 1204 62.12 57.38 110.28
C ASP A 1204 62.59 57.34 108.82
N ARG A 1205 61.69 57.47 107.84
CA ARG A 1205 62.00 57.36 106.40
C ARG A 1205 63.17 58.23 105.94
N SER A 1206 63.33 59.42 106.51
CA SER A 1206 64.40 60.36 106.13
C SER A 1206 65.79 59.86 106.52
N LYS A 1207 65.89 58.83 107.37
CA LYS A 1207 67.15 58.23 107.80
C LYS A 1207 67.58 57.07 106.92
N PHE A 1208 66.74 56.65 105.97
CA PHE A 1208 67.00 55.50 105.12
C PHE A 1208 66.98 55.87 103.63
N SER A 1209 67.66 55.06 102.84
CA SER A 1209 67.61 55.02 101.40
C SER A 1209 67.42 53.57 100.98
N ILE A 1210 66.60 53.35 99.95
CA ILE A 1210 66.53 52.07 99.25
C ILE A 1210 66.99 52.30 97.82
N ASP A 1211 67.82 51.40 97.31
CA ASP A 1211 68.11 51.32 95.89
C ASP A 1211 66.87 50.77 95.17
N ASP A 1212 66.35 51.51 94.19
CA ASP A 1212 65.09 51.22 93.52
C ASP A 1212 65.13 49.99 92.63
N ILE A 1213 66.32 49.49 92.28
CA ILE A 1213 66.52 48.31 91.43
C ILE A 1213 67.18 47.18 92.22
N ASN A 1214 68.28 47.47 92.93
CA ASN A 1214 69.04 46.48 93.69
C ASN A 1214 68.41 46.16 95.05
N SER A 1215 67.32 46.84 95.42
CA SER A 1215 66.50 46.62 96.62
C SER A 1215 67.25 46.69 97.97
N ALA A 1216 68.47 47.21 97.96
CA ALA A 1216 69.31 47.35 99.15
C ALA A 1216 68.85 48.51 100.02
N LEU A 1217 68.28 48.20 101.19
CA LEU A 1217 67.91 49.18 102.20
C LEU A 1217 69.13 49.53 103.05
N THR A 1218 69.43 50.82 103.14
CA THR A 1218 70.58 51.36 103.87
C THR A 1218 70.16 52.54 104.75
N PHE A 1219 70.84 52.72 105.87
CA PHE A 1219 70.85 53.98 106.60
C PHE A 1219 71.66 55.01 105.82
N ARG A 1220 71.14 56.24 105.72
CA ARG A 1220 71.87 57.37 105.14
C ARG A 1220 73.07 57.80 105.99
N SER A 1221 73.05 57.49 107.29
CA SER A 1221 74.14 57.72 108.22
C SER A 1221 74.14 56.60 109.26
N ALA A 1222 75.32 56.10 109.63
CA ALA A 1222 75.46 54.96 110.54
C ALA A 1222 74.77 55.28 111.89
N PRO A 1223 73.87 54.41 112.38
CA PRO A 1223 73.22 54.63 113.67
C PRO A 1223 74.22 54.40 114.81
N ASP A 1224 74.17 55.27 115.81
CA ASP A 1224 74.88 55.19 117.09
C ASP A 1224 73.85 54.84 118.17
N TYR A 1225 74.07 53.76 118.92
CA TYR A 1225 73.09 53.28 119.90
C TYR A 1225 72.93 54.24 121.09
N GLU A 1226 74.00 54.96 121.44
CA GLU A 1226 74.05 55.89 122.57
C GLU A 1226 73.47 57.27 122.21
N ALA A 1227 73.42 57.60 120.91
CA ALA A 1227 72.75 58.78 120.37
C ALA A 1227 71.43 58.40 119.71
N THR A 1228 70.35 58.32 120.51
CA THR A 1228 69.00 57.84 120.09
C THR A 1228 68.33 58.72 119.00
N GLY A 1229 68.84 58.66 117.77
CA GLY A 1229 68.31 59.40 116.64
C GLY A 1229 67.07 58.75 116.04
N SER A 1230 66.04 58.32 116.78
CA SER A 1230 64.71 57.94 116.20
C SER A 1230 63.71 59.05 116.41
N ALA A 1231 62.70 59.15 115.55
CA ALA A 1231 61.62 60.13 115.75
C ALA A 1231 60.83 59.88 117.05
N ALA A 1232 60.88 58.67 117.62
CA ALA A 1232 60.21 58.27 118.86
C ALA A 1232 61.13 58.30 120.11
N GLY A 1233 62.38 58.78 119.98
CA GLY A 1233 63.34 58.89 121.08
C GLY A 1233 63.87 57.55 121.62
N ASN A 1234 63.83 56.49 120.81
CA ASN A 1234 64.31 55.14 121.15
C ASN A 1234 65.18 54.54 120.03
N ASN A 1235 65.60 53.28 120.18
CA ASN A 1235 66.46 52.59 119.20
C ASN A 1235 65.69 51.75 118.16
N THR A 1236 64.37 51.94 118.04
CA THR A 1236 63.54 51.34 116.97
C THR A 1236 63.27 52.37 115.88
N LYS A 1237 63.41 51.97 114.61
CA LYS A 1237 63.07 52.81 113.44
C LYS A 1237 61.98 52.12 112.63
N VAL A 1238 61.00 52.89 112.14
CA VAL A 1238 59.87 52.34 111.39
C VAL A 1238 59.81 52.91 109.96
N LEU A 1239 59.59 52.02 108.99
CA LEU A 1239 59.52 52.29 107.55
C LEU A 1239 58.32 51.55 106.94
N ASN A 1240 57.74 52.14 105.89
CA ASN A 1240 56.79 51.47 105.00
C ASN A 1240 57.38 51.39 103.59
N PHE A 1241 57.13 50.28 102.91
CA PHE A 1241 57.58 50.03 101.54
C PHE A 1241 56.41 50.06 100.56
N PHE A 1242 56.71 50.33 99.30
CA PHE A 1242 55.79 50.19 98.18
C PHE A 1242 56.56 49.66 96.99
N ILE A 1243 55.96 48.70 96.28
CA ILE A 1243 56.56 48.04 95.13
C ILE A 1243 55.62 48.19 93.95
N THR A 1244 56.22 48.42 92.79
CA THR A 1244 55.53 48.50 91.51
C THR A 1244 56.28 47.68 90.49
N THR A 1245 55.53 46.95 89.67
CA THR A 1245 56.05 46.30 88.48
C THR A 1245 56.07 47.32 87.35
N PHE A 1246 57.18 47.38 86.63
CA PHE A 1246 57.31 48.20 85.43
C PHE A 1246 57.65 47.26 84.27
N LEU A 1247 56.74 47.18 83.29
CA LEU A 1247 57.04 46.57 82.01
C LEU A 1247 57.96 47.51 81.25
N ILE A 1248 59.17 47.06 80.93
CA ILE A 1248 59.98 47.73 79.91
C ILE A 1248 59.32 47.36 78.57
N PRO A 1249 58.89 48.35 77.76
CA PRO A 1249 58.21 48.06 76.50
C PRO A 1249 59.08 47.27 75.52
#